data_AF-A0A2E7JEK2-F1
#
_entry.id   AF-A0A2E7JEK2-F1
#
_cell.length_a   1.000
_cell.length_b   1.000
_cell.length_c   1.000
_cell.angle_alpha   90.00
_cell.angle_beta   90.00
_cell.angle_gamma   90.00
#
_symmetry.space_group_name_H-M   'P 1'
#
loop_
_entity.id
_entity.type
_entity.pdbx_description
1 polymer ?
#
loop_
_entity_poly.entity_id
_entity_poly.type
_entity_poly.pdbx_seq_one_letter_code
_entity_poly.pdbx_strand_id
1 'polypeptide(L)'
;MPQIINTNIASLNAQRNLDKSQSANQQALQRLSSGLRINSAKDDAAGLAISTRFTSQIKGLDVAVRNAGDGIALAQTAEGALGSINESLQRIRELAVQSANATNSDVDREALQAEVDQLVSEISRTAEETDFNGRKLLDGSFSATFQVGANAGQTVDISIGELTADKLGSSSQSGLSARGTDNALENGDLVLNGVAIAASRAEDDTSSVSNNVASAISKAAAINRYSDETGVTAQVNENVAGGSEMSGTAGSGTFTLNGVDISFSTTTDTAQSRAAITQAINAVAEQTGVRAVDTENGSTGVNLVAEDGRNITLSFDTTELTGLDQDTFAAATGLSGGATLQSGTTYSNTYEGGYTLIADGDQKTIEVSGGNGTGRGDLANAGLTAGTYDRAEAVSVSSKVADTTSASTVGGGSLANTLQRADSGGTFISQTTGSVTTTVTTTATAAQITDSGASLTIVQGTTAVTYSNAGNQDIAAYADAAETAATTAGIDVNFYEQGTMTLSGLDAGDSFDIGGVTVNVSGTSAILRAESVVDQLNAGNFAADLGATGFLNAELDGTGGDVTFTFRNETATQLTADRTTAGAVTIDGTTISTGANGTILTGELAFASTSATGEAVDVTLTDAGTELLGAAGTVTDSSSAGDVLTTTAETNLSVSVGGVDASPAAPLQAGSTVAELASTINGVSGVSAYEEINLTITDSALESGEQLRFSAGGTDIDVTATPDSDGNFTLQGLADDINGTDFSTANMDVSATYDADSGEVSLTIRNYSANTVSLETENASGQTITVAEGGTTDIGENALNLSGELKFYSDDGKDVNVTLSDPTTGGELFSGNSASEDYTGVNGLEDGDLLINGVTIGGADVNADTSSATVSSDGSKILSSEKSQSAIAIAAAINKVSDETGVSAEVNATEVVGGDGTNVDLTQFEEGDQAGIYINGVEVGTVTLQTDGGGNLDSDRARADALNLINQNSGKTGVVAEDNGVSLTLTAADGRNVSIAIDDKSGSSASIGAVLGLDAGVDGIGEATFGEGSVAGGGTSAEAAAYETTYGSISLSSAKEFTLEGGANGNSELDAIGLATGTYGGGEDGQFLADIDISTFEGAQEAITAIDNAIGQVASQRADLGAIQNRLESTVSNLQVTSENLNAANSRIQDADFAAETAELSRTQVLQQAGISVLAQANAAGQQVLSLLG
;
A
#
# COMPACT_ATOMS: atom_id res chain seq x y z
N MET A 1 -21.64 106.85 -8.71
CA MET A 1 -22.35 106.08 -7.67
C MET A 1 -23.48 106.96 -7.13
N PRO A 2 -24.75 106.52 -7.15
CA PRO A 2 -25.85 107.28 -6.54
C PRO A 2 -25.60 107.44 -5.04
N GLN A 3 -25.66 108.67 -4.52
CA GLN A 3 -25.51 108.97 -3.10
C GLN A 3 -26.86 108.75 -2.40
N ILE A 4 -27.02 107.62 -1.74
CA ILE A 4 -28.20 107.29 -0.92
C ILE A 4 -27.92 107.76 0.51
N ILE A 5 -28.65 108.77 0.99
CA ILE A 5 -28.36 109.47 2.27
C ILE A 5 -28.86 108.68 3.49
N ASN A 6 -29.97 107.93 3.36
CA ASN A 6 -30.53 107.14 4.47
C ASN A 6 -29.71 105.90 4.84
N THR A 7 -28.75 105.49 4.00
CA THR A 7 -27.91 104.32 4.26
C THR A 7 -26.47 104.68 3.92
N ASN A 8 -25.68 105.05 4.93
CA ASN A 8 -24.27 105.41 4.75
C ASN A 8 -23.42 104.15 4.56
N ILE A 9 -23.27 103.75 3.30
CA ILE A 9 -22.51 102.56 2.91
C ILE A 9 -21.03 102.67 3.33
N ALA A 10 -20.43 103.86 3.36
CA ALA A 10 -19.04 104.05 3.79
C ALA A 10 -18.86 103.80 5.30
N SER A 11 -19.80 104.27 6.12
CA SER A 11 -19.83 104.01 7.56
C SER A 11 -20.12 102.53 7.87
N LEU A 12 -21.09 101.92 7.17
CA LEU A 12 -21.38 100.47 7.30
C LEU A 12 -20.20 99.60 6.84
N ASN A 13 -19.45 100.01 5.82
CA ASN A 13 -18.21 99.32 5.42
C ASN A 13 -17.11 99.47 6.47
N ALA A 14 -16.92 100.68 7.03
CA ALA A 14 -15.95 100.91 8.10
C ALA A 14 -16.30 100.13 9.37
N GLN A 15 -17.58 100.07 9.74
CA GLN A 15 -18.07 99.29 10.87
C GLN A 15 -17.87 97.78 10.65
N ARG A 16 -18.24 97.24 9.47
CA ARG A 16 -17.96 95.83 9.14
C ARG A 16 -16.47 95.48 9.19
N ASN A 17 -15.59 96.38 8.75
CA ASN A 17 -14.15 96.17 8.83
C ASN A 17 -13.63 96.27 10.28
N LEU A 18 -14.18 97.18 11.09
CA LEU A 18 -13.86 97.30 12.52
C LEU A 18 -14.29 96.05 13.29
N ASP A 19 -15.51 95.56 13.07
CA ASP A 19 -16.03 94.34 13.69
C ASP A 19 -15.19 93.11 13.29
N LYS A 20 -14.72 93.07 12.04
CA LYS A 20 -13.77 92.05 11.56
C LYS A 20 -12.42 92.13 12.27
N SER A 21 -11.86 93.32 12.46
CA SER A 21 -10.61 93.51 13.21
C SER A 21 -10.76 93.22 14.70
N GLN A 22 -11.91 93.55 15.30
CA GLN A 22 -12.19 93.26 16.71
C GLN A 22 -12.37 91.75 16.95
N SER A 23 -13.01 91.04 16.03
CA SER A 23 -13.12 89.58 16.06
C SER A 23 -11.76 88.90 15.90
N ALA A 24 -10.91 89.38 14.98
CA ALA A 24 -9.55 88.87 14.79
C ALA A 24 -8.65 89.11 16.02
N ASN A 25 -8.75 90.28 16.66
CA ASN A 25 -8.04 90.60 17.89
C ASN A 25 -8.46 89.66 19.05
N GLN A 26 -9.77 89.41 19.20
CA GLN A 26 -10.27 88.45 20.20
C GLN A 26 -9.78 87.02 19.94
N GLN A 27 -9.73 86.59 18.68
CA GLN A 27 -9.20 85.28 18.30
C GLN A 27 -7.70 85.18 18.61
N ALA A 28 -6.93 86.22 18.31
CA ALA A 28 -5.50 86.26 18.63
C ALA A 28 -5.22 86.24 20.12
N LEU A 29 -5.98 87.00 20.91
CA LEU A 29 -5.90 86.94 22.38
C LEU A 29 -6.27 85.55 22.92
N GLN A 30 -7.29 84.91 22.35
CA GLN A 30 -7.70 83.55 22.76
C GLN A 30 -6.61 82.52 22.45
N ARG A 31 -5.99 82.58 21.26
CA ARG A 31 -4.87 81.69 20.88
C ARG A 31 -3.63 81.94 21.72
N LEU A 32 -3.27 83.20 21.97
CA LEU A 32 -2.12 83.56 22.80
C LEU A 32 -2.32 83.16 24.27
N SER A 33 -3.55 83.29 24.79
CA SER A 33 -3.86 82.95 26.18
C SER A 33 -3.97 81.44 26.42
N SER A 34 -4.43 80.68 25.44
CA SER A 34 -4.54 79.21 25.53
C SER A 34 -3.23 78.51 25.16
N GLY A 35 -2.37 79.17 24.40
CA GLY A 35 -1.22 78.54 23.74
C GLY A 35 -1.61 77.66 22.55
N LEU A 36 -2.91 77.56 22.24
CA LEU A 36 -3.43 76.67 21.20
C LEU A 36 -3.93 77.47 20.00
N ARG A 37 -3.48 77.09 18.80
CA ARG A 37 -3.98 77.57 17.51
C ARG A 37 -5.43 77.18 17.28
N ILE A 38 -5.83 75.99 17.72
CA ILE A 38 -7.18 75.43 17.57
C ILE A 38 -7.83 75.36 18.95
N ASN A 39 -8.78 76.24 19.24
CA ASN A 39 -9.51 76.27 20.50
C ASN A 39 -10.93 75.74 20.41
N SER A 40 -11.52 75.75 19.21
CA SER A 40 -12.88 75.28 18.99
C SER A 40 -13.06 74.72 17.57
N ALA A 41 -14.11 73.93 17.35
CA ALA A 41 -14.39 73.31 16.05
C ALA A 41 -14.60 74.33 14.90
N LYS A 42 -14.87 75.60 15.22
CA LYS A 42 -14.99 76.68 14.23
C LYS A 42 -13.65 77.10 13.63
N ASP A 43 -12.55 76.85 14.33
CA ASP A 43 -11.21 77.31 13.95
C ASP A 43 -10.58 76.36 12.92
N ASP A 44 -10.70 75.04 13.16
CA ASP A 44 -10.37 73.97 12.22
C ASP A 44 -11.03 72.65 12.70
N ALA A 45 -12.11 72.24 12.04
CA ALA A 45 -12.85 71.03 12.43
C ALA A 45 -12.04 69.75 12.18
N ALA A 46 -11.27 69.70 11.09
CA ALA A 46 -10.44 68.53 10.76
C ALA A 46 -9.21 68.46 11.70
N GLY A 47 -8.56 69.59 11.94
CA GLY A 47 -7.43 69.69 12.88
C GLY A 47 -7.83 69.32 14.31
N LEU A 48 -9.00 69.77 14.78
CA LEU A 48 -9.53 69.37 16.09
C LEU A 48 -9.86 67.86 16.14
N ALA A 49 -10.48 67.30 15.11
CA ALA A 49 -10.79 65.87 15.05
C ALA A 49 -9.52 65.01 15.10
N ILE A 50 -8.49 65.37 14.32
CA ILE A 50 -7.19 64.67 14.33
C ILE A 50 -6.51 64.81 15.69
N SER A 51 -6.47 66.01 16.27
CA SER A 51 -5.87 66.26 17.59
C SER A 51 -6.59 65.49 18.72
N THR A 52 -7.92 65.40 18.69
CA THR A 52 -8.68 64.60 19.66
C THR A 52 -8.39 63.11 19.51
N ARG A 53 -8.24 62.60 18.28
CA ARG A 53 -7.82 61.21 18.03
C ARG A 53 -6.40 60.95 18.52
N PHE A 54 -5.44 61.83 18.22
CA PHE A 54 -4.07 61.71 18.74
C PHE A 54 -4.04 61.77 20.26
N THR A 55 -4.80 62.67 20.89
CA THR A 55 -4.90 62.73 22.35
C THR A 55 -5.46 61.42 22.93
N SER A 56 -6.45 60.80 22.28
CA SER A 56 -6.98 59.50 22.69
C SER A 56 -5.94 58.39 22.52
N GLN A 57 -5.22 58.38 21.39
CA GLN A 57 -4.17 57.40 21.12
C GLN A 57 -3.00 57.54 22.09
N ILE A 58 -2.52 58.76 22.36
CA ILE A 58 -1.45 59.03 23.33
C ILE A 58 -1.85 58.52 24.72
N LYS A 59 -3.07 58.82 25.19
CA LYS A 59 -3.56 58.29 26.47
C LYS A 59 -3.66 56.77 26.47
N GLY A 60 -4.06 56.17 25.34
CA GLY A 60 -4.07 54.72 25.16
C GLY A 60 -2.66 54.13 25.24
N LEU A 61 -1.68 54.73 24.56
CA LEU A 61 -0.27 54.34 24.60
C LEU A 61 0.33 54.50 25.99
N ASP A 62 0.00 55.56 26.73
CA ASP A 62 0.51 55.77 28.10
C ASP A 62 -0.03 54.70 29.07
N VAL A 63 -1.29 54.28 28.90
CA VAL A 63 -1.85 53.14 29.66
C VAL A 63 -1.20 51.83 29.22
N ALA A 64 -0.97 51.64 27.93
CA ALA A 64 -0.29 50.46 27.39
C ALA A 64 1.15 50.33 27.91
N VAL A 65 1.91 51.43 28.00
CA VAL A 65 3.25 51.45 28.62
C VAL A 65 3.20 51.03 30.08
N ARG A 66 2.17 51.48 30.83
CA ARG A 66 1.98 51.05 32.22
C ARG A 66 1.63 49.57 32.32
N ASN A 67 0.69 49.09 31.49
CA ASN A 67 0.30 47.68 31.45
C ASN A 67 1.49 46.77 31.09
N ALA A 68 2.32 47.18 30.13
CA ALA A 68 3.54 46.46 29.78
C ALA A 68 4.55 46.47 30.94
N GLY A 69 4.66 47.59 31.68
CA GLY A 69 5.45 47.66 32.91
C GLY A 69 4.94 46.74 34.02
N ASP A 70 3.62 46.62 34.18
CA ASP A 70 3.00 45.68 35.12
C ASP A 70 3.27 44.22 34.70
N GLY A 71 3.25 43.93 33.39
CA GLY A 71 3.64 42.62 32.83
C GLY A 71 5.11 42.27 33.11
N ILE A 72 6.02 43.24 32.99
CA ILE A 72 7.44 43.07 33.36
C ILE A 72 7.58 42.77 34.86
N ALA A 73 6.90 43.54 35.72
CA ALA A 73 6.95 43.33 37.17
C ALA A 73 6.38 41.96 37.58
N LEU A 74 5.33 41.50 36.90
CA LEU A 74 4.78 40.16 37.08
C LEU A 74 5.80 39.09 36.68
N ALA A 75 6.37 39.19 35.47
CA ALA A 75 7.37 38.24 34.98
C ALA A 75 8.60 38.18 35.89
N GLN A 76 9.04 39.31 36.45
CA GLN A 76 10.14 39.38 37.42
C GLN A 76 9.79 38.72 38.76
N THR A 77 8.54 38.83 39.21
CA THR A 77 8.07 38.19 40.44
C THR A 77 8.05 36.68 40.28
N ALA A 78 7.53 36.19 39.15
CA ALA A 78 7.56 34.77 38.79
C ALA A 78 9.01 34.25 38.65
N GLU A 79 9.87 34.95 37.90
CA GLU A 79 11.28 34.60 37.73
C GLU A 79 12.05 34.50 39.05
N GLY A 80 11.76 35.42 40.00
CA GLY A 80 12.36 35.39 41.33
C GLY A 80 11.96 34.15 42.14
N ALA A 81 10.68 33.77 42.09
CA ALA A 81 10.19 32.55 42.73
C ALA A 81 10.79 31.28 42.10
N LEU A 82 10.88 31.25 40.76
CA LEU A 82 11.54 30.16 40.02
C LEU A 82 13.03 30.05 40.34
N GLY A 83 13.70 31.17 40.58
CA GLY A 83 15.08 31.17 41.08
C GLY A 83 15.21 30.45 42.43
N SER A 84 14.30 30.71 43.36
CA SER A 84 14.27 30.05 44.68
C SER A 84 13.97 28.55 44.57
N ILE A 85 13.07 28.16 43.66
CA ILE A 85 12.78 26.74 43.37
C ILE A 85 14.02 26.07 42.78
N ASN A 86 14.71 26.71 41.83
CA ASN A 86 15.92 26.18 41.22
C ASN A 86 17.06 25.95 42.23
N GLU A 87 17.26 26.88 43.17
CA GLU A 87 18.23 26.71 44.27
C GLU A 87 17.87 25.53 45.18
N SER A 88 16.57 25.35 45.46
CA SER A 88 16.09 24.21 46.26
C SER A 88 16.30 22.88 45.53
N LEU A 89 15.99 22.81 44.23
CA LEU A 89 16.22 21.62 43.39
C LEU A 89 17.71 21.26 43.31
N GLN A 90 18.59 22.25 43.13
CA GLN A 90 20.04 22.00 43.15
C GLN A 90 20.50 21.44 44.49
N ARG A 91 19.92 21.90 45.61
CA ARG A 91 20.21 21.35 46.93
C ARG A 91 19.71 19.91 47.08
N ILE A 92 18.50 19.59 46.62
CA ILE A 92 17.98 18.22 46.61
C ILE A 92 18.91 17.33 45.77
N ARG A 93 19.40 17.81 44.61
CA ARG A 93 20.36 17.09 43.76
C ARG A 93 21.64 16.74 44.50
N GLU A 94 22.20 17.69 45.24
CA GLU A 94 23.39 17.45 46.06
C GLU A 94 23.15 16.35 47.10
N LEU A 95 21.98 16.35 47.74
CA LEU A 95 21.59 15.36 48.74
C LEU A 95 21.37 13.97 48.11
N ALA A 96 20.75 13.90 46.93
CA ALA A 96 20.56 12.65 46.18
C ALA A 96 21.92 12.04 45.78
N VAL A 97 22.81 12.83 45.19
CA VAL A 97 24.20 12.40 44.88
C VAL A 97 24.97 12.02 46.14
N GLN A 98 24.75 12.73 47.25
CA GLN A 98 25.34 12.37 48.53
C GLN A 98 24.84 11.01 49.00
N SER A 99 23.52 10.76 48.97
CA SER A 99 22.87 9.52 49.41
C SER A 99 23.23 8.30 48.57
N ALA A 100 23.43 8.50 47.26
CA ALA A 100 23.87 7.49 46.31
C ALA A 100 25.27 6.92 46.63
N ASN A 101 26.08 7.57 47.49
CA ASN A 101 27.33 6.97 47.92
C ASN A 101 27.09 5.73 48.81
N ALA A 102 27.69 4.61 48.42
CA ALA A 102 27.63 3.33 49.15
C ALA A 102 28.24 3.38 50.58
N THR A 103 28.91 4.47 50.95
CA THR A 103 29.51 4.67 52.28
C THR A 103 28.54 5.25 53.31
N ASN A 104 27.36 5.74 52.91
CA ASN A 104 26.34 6.20 53.86
C ASN A 104 25.59 5.01 54.46
N SER A 105 25.27 5.11 55.75
CA SER A 105 24.39 4.15 56.40
C SER A 105 22.93 4.49 56.12
N ASP A 106 22.02 3.53 56.32
CA ASP A 106 20.57 3.76 56.16
C ASP A 106 20.07 4.89 57.06
N VAL A 107 20.67 5.06 58.26
CA VAL A 107 20.36 6.18 59.18
C VAL A 107 20.82 7.52 58.61
N ASP A 108 21.96 7.56 57.91
CA ASP A 108 22.42 8.79 57.26
C ASP A 108 21.51 9.13 56.07
N ARG A 109 21.05 8.13 55.31
CA ARG A 109 20.11 8.34 54.20
C ARG A 109 18.74 8.81 54.67
N GLU A 110 18.23 8.28 55.77
CA GLU A 110 16.98 8.74 56.39
C GLU A 110 17.07 10.20 56.86
N ALA A 111 18.24 10.63 57.37
CA ALA A 111 18.48 12.03 57.73
C ALA A 111 18.58 12.95 56.50
N LEU A 112 19.16 12.48 55.39
CA LEU A 112 19.20 13.21 54.12
C LEU A 112 17.79 13.32 53.51
N GLN A 113 16.99 12.25 53.57
CA GLN A 113 15.59 12.26 53.12
C GLN A 113 14.77 13.31 53.88
N ALA A 114 14.92 13.41 55.19
CA ALA A 114 14.21 14.43 55.98
C ALA A 114 14.57 15.88 55.58
N GLU A 115 15.77 16.11 55.03
CA GLU A 115 16.14 17.41 54.43
C GLU A 115 15.50 17.59 53.06
N VAL A 116 15.44 16.53 52.23
CA VAL A 116 14.72 16.52 50.95
C VAL A 116 13.24 16.83 51.15
N ASP A 117 12.55 16.18 52.08
CA ASP A 117 11.13 16.41 52.37
C ASP A 117 10.84 17.89 52.72
N GLN A 118 11.76 18.53 53.46
CA GLN A 118 11.65 19.95 53.80
C GLN A 118 11.82 20.86 52.58
N LEU A 119 12.76 20.53 51.70
CA LEU A 119 13.01 21.29 50.48
C LEU A 119 11.84 21.13 49.49
N VAL A 120 11.28 19.92 49.35
CA VAL A 120 10.08 19.67 48.54
C VAL A 120 8.86 20.43 49.09
N SER A 121 8.70 20.46 50.41
CA SER A 121 7.66 21.27 51.07
C SER A 121 7.84 22.77 50.81
N GLU A 122 9.08 23.26 50.81
CA GLU A 122 9.39 24.67 50.53
C GLU A 122 9.16 25.04 49.05
N ILE A 123 9.45 24.11 48.13
CA ILE A 123 9.14 24.26 46.71
C ILE A 123 7.62 24.36 46.53
N SER A 124 6.86 23.44 47.13
CA SER A 124 5.39 23.45 47.09
C SER A 124 4.82 24.76 47.64
N ARG A 125 5.30 25.21 48.80
CA ARG A 125 4.91 26.50 49.39
C ARG A 125 5.22 27.67 48.46
N THR A 126 6.40 27.68 47.84
CA THR A 126 6.78 28.77 46.92
C THR A 126 5.88 28.79 45.69
N ALA A 127 5.54 27.64 45.12
CA ALA A 127 4.62 27.52 43.99
C ALA A 127 3.21 28.00 44.35
N GLU A 128 2.65 27.51 45.47
CA GLU A 128 1.29 27.82 45.90
C GLU A 128 1.12 29.23 46.49
N GLU A 129 2.13 29.79 47.15
CA GLU A 129 2.01 31.09 47.82
C GLU A 129 2.32 32.27 46.89
N THR A 130 3.13 32.08 45.84
CA THR A 130 3.53 33.18 44.94
C THR A 130 2.33 33.77 44.19
N ASP A 131 2.03 35.03 44.45
CA ASP A 131 0.93 35.76 43.82
C ASP A 131 1.34 37.16 43.33
N PHE A 132 0.65 37.64 42.30
CA PHE A 132 0.70 39.03 41.87
C PHE A 132 -0.71 39.60 41.85
N ASN A 133 -0.95 40.62 42.69
CA ASN A 133 -2.28 41.22 42.88
C ASN A 133 -3.37 40.19 43.25
N GLY A 134 -3.03 39.18 44.06
CA GLY A 134 -3.96 38.16 44.53
C GLY A 134 -4.29 37.05 43.52
N ARG A 135 -3.59 37.00 42.39
CA ARG A 135 -3.64 35.87 41.45
C ARG A 135 -2.37 35.05 41.59
N LYS A 136 -2.52 33.73 41.76
CA LYS A 136 -1.40 32.79 41.80
C LYS A 136 -0.71 32.73 40.46
N LEU A 137 0.61 32.55 40.48
CA LEU A 137 1.43 32.60 39.27
C LEU A 137 1.95 31.23 38.83
N LEU A 138 2.18 30.30 39.76
CA LEU A 138 2.92 29.04 39.51
C LEU A 138 2.08 27.77 39.72
N ASP A 139 0.77 27.92 39.96
CA ASP A 139 -0.17 26.81 40.19
C ASP A 139 -0.85 26.34 38.89
N GLY A 140 -0.33 26.73 37.73
CA GLY A 140 -0.87 26.37 36.41
C GLY A 140 -2.13 27.12 35.99
N SER A 141 -2.83 27.78 36.92
CA SER A 141 -4.07 28.50 36.62
C SER A 141 -3.83 29.86 35.92
N PHE A 142 -2.59 30.31 35.84
CA PHE A 142 -2.26 31.66 35.41
C PHE A 142 -2.15 31.81 33.89
N SER A 143 -3.17 32.44 33.31
CA SER A 143 -3.14 33.01 31.96
C SER A 143 -3.63 34.45 31.98
N ALA A 144 -2.86 35.36 31.37
CA ALA A 144 -3.20 36.77 31.31
C ALA A 144 -2.80 37.43 29.99
N THR A 145 -3.76 38.11 29.39
CA THR A 145 -3.57 38.96 28.22
C THR A 145 -3.30 40.40 28.63
N PHE A 146 -2.13 40.93 28.29
CA PHE A 146 -1.77 42.33 28.53
C PHE A 146 -2.01 43.17 27.28
N GLN A 147 -2.90 44.16 27.40
CA GLN A 147 -3.11 45.15 26.34
C GLN A 147 -1.93 46.14 26.30
N VAL A 148 -1.06 45.98 25.30
CA VAL A 148 0.18 46.76 25.12
C VAL A 148 0.11 47.74 23.94
N GLY A 149 -1.08 48.02 23.42
CA GLY A 149 -1.27 49.03 22.39
C GLY A 149 -2.54 49.87 22.56
N ALA A 150 -2.69 50.91 21.73
CA ALA A 150 -3.83 51.81 21.80
C ALA A 150 -5.09 51.28 21.09
N ASN A 151 -4.96 50.24 20.26
CA ASN A 151 -6.06 49.61 19.53
C ASN A 151 -6.35 48.20 20.08
N ALA A 152 -7.61 47.77 20.01
CA ALA A 152 -8.00 46.41 20.39
C ALA A 152 -7.21 45.35 19.59
N GLY A 153 -6.82 44.26 20.25
CA GLY A 153 -6.04 43.16 19.66
C GLY A 153 -4.52 43.36 19.70
N GLN A 154 -4.02 44.51 20.17
CA GLN A 154 -2.59 44.73 20.40
C GLN A 154 -2.18 44.23 21.79
N THR A 155 -2.09 42.91 21.92
CA THR A 155 -1.88 42.23 23.20
C THR A 155 -0.58 41.42 23.23
N VAL A 156 -0.12 41.15 24.44
CA VAL A 156 0.91 40.15 24.75
C VAL A 156 0.31 39.20 25.76
N ASP A 157 0.21 37.94 25.40
CA ASP A 157 -0.25 36.88 26.28
C ASP A 157 0.92 36.34 27.09
N ILE A 158 0.66 36.09 28.37
CA ILE A 158 1.60 35.48 29.31
C ILE A 158 0.87 34.30 29.94
N SER A 159 1.39 33.10 29.67
CA SER A 159 1.03 31.87 30.37
C SER A 159 2.24 31.40 31.17
N ILE A 160 1.99 30.90 32.38
CA ILE A 160 3.01 30.30 33.23
C ILE A 160 2.53 28.89 33.57
N GLY A 161 3.36 27.88 33.31
CA GLY A 161 3.03 26.48 33.56
C GLY A 161 2.84 26.17 35.06
N GLU A 162 2.18 25.05 35.34
CA GLU A 162 2.11 24.52 36.69
C GLU A 162 3.48 24.01 37.13
N LEU A 163 3.97 24.52 38.27
CA LEU A 163 5.29 24.21 38.79
C LEU A 163 5.22 23.81 40.28
N THR A 164 4.23 23.00 40.62
CA THR A 164 4.04 22.37 41.94
C THR A 164 4.89 21.09 42.07
N ALA A 165 5.20 20.66 43.30
CA ALA A 165 6.03 19.46 43.51
C ALA A 165 5.39 18.18 42.95
N ASP A 166 4.06 18.16 42.84
CA ASP A 166 3.29 17.06 42.25
C ASP A 166 3.34 17.03 40.71
N LYS A 167 3.95 18.05 40.08
CA LYS A 167 4.14 18.14 38.62
C LYS A 167 5.59 18.24 38.18
N LEU A 168 6.48 18.77 39.04
CA LEU A 168 7.91 18.81 38.75
C LEU A 168 8.53 17.42 38.80
N GLY A 169 9.46 17.16 37.89
CA GLY A 169 10.36 16.00 37.94
C GLY A 169 9.98 14.82 37.05
N SER A 170 8.73 14.78 36.58
CA SER A 170 8.44 14.10 35.31
C SER A 170 9.15 14.82 34.17
N SER A 171 9.56 14.10 33.13
CA SER A 171 10.09 14.73 31.90
C SER A 171 9.09 15.69 31.26
N SER A 172 9.53 16.44 30.22
CA SER A 172 8.60 17.01 29.23
C SER A 172 7.56 15.94 28.89
N GLN A 173 6.29 16.32 28.98
CA GLN A 173 5.15 15.42 28.92
C GLN A 173 5.18 14.59 27.62
N SER A 174 5.73 13.38 27.68
CA SER A 174 5.57 12.41 26.62
C SER A 174 4.13 11.94 26.66
N GLY A 175 3.46 12.03 25.52
CA GLY A 175 2.05 11.79 25.40
C GLY A 175 1.74 10.97 24.15
N LEU A 176 0.58 10.34 24.15
CA LEU A 176 0.10 9.54 23.03
C LEU A 176 -0.43 10.46 21.92
N SER A 177 0.32 10.60 20.85
CA SER A 177 -0.10 11.36 19.67
C SER A 177 -1.18 10.63 18.88
N ALA A 178 -2.23 11.36 18.54
CA ALA A 178 -3.35 10.96 17.70
C ALA A 178 -3.21 11.58 16.31
N ARG A 179 -3.54 10.80 15.27
CA ARG A 179 -3.58 11.25 13.88
C ARG A 179 -4.73 12.25 13.66
N GLY A 180 -4.52 13.22 12.78
CA GLY A 180 -5.60 14.03 12.25
C GLY A 180 -6.48 13.20 11.33
N THR A 181 -7.78 13.13 11.62
CA THR A 181 -8.76 12.44 10.76
C THR A 181 -9.85 13.39 10.34
N ASP A 182 -10.38 13.19 9.13
CA ASP A 182 -11.44 13.99 8.52
C ASP A 182 -12.81 13.84 9.19
N ASN A 183 -12.98 12.78 9.99
CA ASN A 183 -14.16 12.56 10.80
C ASN A 183 -14.10 13.30 12.14
N ALA A 184 -15.23 13.87 12.54
CA ALA A 184 -15.41 14.43 13.88
C ALA A 184 -15.49 13.33 14.93
N LEU A 185 -15.12 13.65 16.18
CA LEU A 185 -15.45 12.78 17.31
C LEU A 185 -16.97 12.81 17.50
N GLU A 186 -17.60 11.65 17.48
CA GLU A 186 -18.97 11.40 17.91
C GLU A 186 -19.02 10.86 19.35
N ASN A 187 -20.23 10.78 19.90
CA ASN A 187 -20.41 10.35 21.28
C ASN A 187 -20.21 8.83 21.40
N GLY A 188 -19.21 8.43 22.18
CA GLY A 188 -18.84 7.02 22.36
C GLY A 188 -17.73 6.53 21.43
N ASP A 189 -17.17 7.40 20.59
CA ASP A 189 -16.00 7.09 19.76
C ASP A 189 -14.76 6.84 20.63
N LEU A 190 -14.55 7.68 21.63
CA LEU A 190 -13.36 7.67 22.48
C LEU A 190 -13.74 7.52 23.95
N VAL A 191 -13.08 6.59 24.62
CA VAL A 191 -13.14 6.36 26.07
C VAL A 191 -11.71 6.37 26.59
N LEU A 192 -11.40 7.29 27.49
CA LEU A 192 -10.08 7.44 28.11
C LEU A 192 -10.17 7.06 29.58
N ASN A 193 -9.37 6.09 30.02
CA ASN A 193 -9.35 5.60 31.41
C ASN A 193 -10.76 5.27 31.95
N GLY A 194 -11.59 4.66 31.11
CA GLY A 194 -12.98 4.29 31.42
C GLY A 194 -14.00 5.44 31.35
N VAL A 195 -13.61 6.65 30.97
CA VAL A 195 -14.49 7.82 30.83
C VAL A 195 -14.75 8.12 29.35
N ALA A 196 -16.02 8.12 28.95
CA ALA A 196 -16.42 8.42 27.57
C ALA A 196 -16.32 9.92 27.25
N ILE A 197 -15.63 10.24 26.17
CA ILE A 197 -15.46 11.60 25.66
C ILE A 197 -16.67 11.97 24.78
N ALA A 198 -17.16 13.20 24.96
CA ALA A 198 -18.26 13.71 24.14
C ALA A 198 -17.79 14.15 22.75
N ALA A 199 -18.75 14.28 21.84
CA ALA A 199 -18.49 14.74 20.48
C ALA A 199 -17.75 16.09 20.41
N SER A 200 -16.90 16.25 19.38
CA SER A 200 -16.24 17.52 19.06
C SER A 200 -17.23 18.52 18.46
N ARG A 201 -16.93 19.83 18.56
CA ARG A 201 -17.86 20.89 18.13
C ARG A 201 -17.16 21.91 17.24
N ALA A 202 -17.82 22.33 16.17
CA ALA A 202 -17.30 23.34 15.23
C ALA A 202 -16.93 24.68 15.92
N GLU A 203 -17.59 25.00 17.03
CA GLU A 203 -17.42 26.24 17.78
C GLU A 203 -16.14 26.28 18.63
N ASP A 204 -15.50 25.14 18.87
CA ASP A 204 -14.21 25.08 19.57
C ASP A 204 -13.04 25.48 18.66
N ASP A 205 -13.21 25.40 17.33
CA ASP A 205 -12.22 25.82 16.35
C ASP A 205 -12.75 26.94 15.43
N THR A 206 -12.32 28.16 15.75
CA THR A 206 -12.56 29.35 14.93
C THR A 206 -11.43 29.69 13.97
N SER A 207 -10.33 28.93 14.01
CA SER A 207 -9.11 29.17 13.23
C SER A 207 -9.14 28.45 11.89
N SER A 208 -9.66 27.22 11.85
CA SER A 208 -9.82 26.46 10.61
C SER A 208 -10.96 27.00 9.75
N VAL A 209 -10.74 27.00 8.43
CA VAL A 209 -11.73 27.51 7.45
C VAL A 209 -12.65 26.42 6.89
N SER A 210 -12.26 25.16 7.04
CA SER A 210 -12.99 23.98 6.58
C SER A 210 -12.87 22.87 7.61
N ASN A 211 -13.89 22.01 7.65
CA ASN A 211 -13.98 20.83 8.52
C ASN A 211 -13.66 21.09 10.01
N ASN A 212 -14.13 22.23 10.54
CA ASN A 212 -13.84 22.72 11.89
C ASN A 212 -14.15 21.70 12.99
N VAL A 213 -15.16 20.84 12.79
CA VAL A 213 -15.58 19.85 13.80
C VAL A 213 -14.54 18.73 13.96
N ALA A 214 -13.84 18.37 12.88
CA ALA A 214 -12.87 17.28 12.86
C ALA A 214 -11.44 17.72 13.18
N SER A 215 -11.18 19.03 13.31
CA SER A 215 -9.84 19.55 13.57
C SER A 215 -9.25 19.10 14.91
N ALA A 216 -7.92 19.06 14.99
CA ALA A 216 -7.18 18.82 16.22
C ALA A 216 -7.66 19.72 17.36
N ILE A 217 -7.88 21.00 17.09
CA ILE A 217 -8.32 22.00 18.07
C ILE A 217 -9.66 21.60 18.68
N SER A 218 -10.63 21.22 17.85
CA SER A 218 -11.96 20.78 18.31
C SER A 218 -11.92 19.45 19.05
N LYS A 219 -11.07 18.50 18.62
CA LYS A 219 -10.92 17.20 19.28
C LYS A 219 -10.21 17.32 20.64
N ALA A 220 -9.10 18.06 20.69
CA ALA A 220 -8.38 18.34 21.94
C ALA A 220 -9.25 19.11 22.93
N ALA A 221 -10.02 20.11 22.46
CA ALA A 221 -11.01 20.80 23.30
C ALA A 221 -12.09 19.85 23.82
N ALA A 222 -12.51 18.85 23.03
CA ALA A 222 -13.47 17.86 23.47
C ALA A 222 -12.95 16.98 24.61
N ILE A 223 -11.70 16.53 24.51
CA ILE A 223 -11.01 15.72 25.52
C ILE A 223 -10.75 16.54 26.78
N ASN A 224 -10.20 17.75 26.64
CA ASN A 224 -9.89 18.65 27.77
C ASN A 224 -11.13 19.06 28.59
N ARG A 225 -12.34 18.96 28.05
CA ARG A 225 -13.57 19.15 28.84
C ARG A 225 -13.79 18.06 29.90
N TYR A 226 -13.12 16.92 29.77
CA TYR A 226 -13.19 15.76 30.67
C TYR A 226 -11.85 15.46 31.36
N SER A 227 -10.83 16.32 31.23
CA SER A 227 -9.48 16.06 31.77
C SER A 227 -9.46 15.80 33.29
N ASP A 228 -10.34 16.47 34.04
CA ASP A 228 -10.47 16.28 35.50
C ASP A 228 -11.02 14.88 35.86
N GLU A 229 -11.76 14.24 34.95
CA GLU A 229 -12.36 12.92 35.14
C GLU A 229 -11.46 11.81 34.58
N THR A 230 -10.82 12.06 33.43
CA THR A 230 -9.96 11.08 32.73
C THR A 230 -8.56 11.03 33.32
N GLY A 231 -8.07 12.13 33.90
CA GLY A 231 -6.65 12.32 34.22
C GLY A 231 -5.78 12.49 32.97
N VAL A 232 -6.37 12.86 31.83
CA VAL A 232 -5.68 13.01 30.53
C VAL A 232 -6.05 14.36 29.91
N THR A 233 -5.05 15.18 29.61
CA THR A 233 -5.18 16.39 28.80
C THR A 233 -4.83 16.09 27.34
N ALA A 234 -5.28 16.92 26.42
CA ALA A 234 -4.94 16.85 25.01
C ALA A 234 -4.29 18.16 24.57
N GLN A 235 -3.07 18.07 24.05
CA GLN A 235 -2.36 19.18 23.43
C GLN A 235 -2.54 19.13 21.92
N VAL A 236 -2.83 20.26 21.29
CA VAL A 236 -2.91 20.35 19.83
C VAL A 236 -1.49 20.29 19.25
N ASN A 237 -1.26 19.43 18.27
CA ASN A 237 0.04 19.32 17.60
C ASN A 237 0.14 20.33 16.46
N GLU A 238 1.36 20.67 16.06
CA GLU A 238 1.62 21.37 14.81
C GLU A 238 1.04 20.53 13.65
N ASN A 239 0.27 21.16 12.77
CA ASN A 239 -0.26 20.48 11.59
C ASN A 239 0.68 20.72 10.41
N VAL A 240 1.17 19.64 9.81
CA VAL A 240 2.07 19.68 8.66
C VAL A 240 1.43 18.96 7.49
N ALA A 241 1.18 19.68 6.39
CA ALA A 241 0.89 19.06 5.12
C ALA A 241 2.20 18.95 4.32
N GLY A 242 2.65 17.72 4.09
CA GLY A 242 3.87 17.45 3.32
C GLY A 242 3.81 18.04 1.92
N GLY A 243 4.97 18.32 1.33
CA GLY A 243 5.09 18.64 -0.09
C GLY A 243 4.97 17.41 -0.98
N SER A 244 5.14 17.58 -2.28
CA SER A 244 5.14 16.48 -3.26
C SER A 244 6.44 16.45 -4.07
N GLU A 245 6.74 15.31 -4.68
CA GLU A 245 7.79 15.22 -5.69
C GLU A 245 7.56 16.24 -6.80
N MET A 246 8.65 16.85 -7.26
CA MET A 246 8.64 17.90 -8.26
C MET A 246 9.23 17.48 -9.59
N SER A 247 8.51 17.83 -10.66
CA SER A 247 8.99 17.78 -12.03
C SER A 247 9.13 19.19 -12.61
N GLY A 248 10.17 19.42 -13.40
CA GLY A 248 10.48 20.72 -14.00
C GLY A 248 9.47 21.15 -15.07
N THR A 249 8.29 21.60 -14.66
CA THR A 249 7.18 22.01 -15.54
C THR A 249 6.87 23.49 -15.35
N ALA A 250 6.92 24.26 -16.45
CA ALA A 250 6.61 25.69 -16.43
C ALA A 250 5.09 25.92 -16.49
N GLY A 251 4.57 26.66 -15.53
CA GLY A 251 3.16 26.98 -15.41
C GLY A 251 2.91 28.22 -14.56
N SER A 252 1.68 28.70 -14.55
CA SER A 252 1.26 29.79 -13.67
C SER A 252 -0.23 29.76 -13.40
N GLY A 253 -0.67 30.41 -12.33
CA GLY A 253 -2.09 30.49 -11.99
C GLY A 253 -2.31 30.99 -10.57
N THR A 254 -3.48 30.67 -10.04
CA THR A 254 -3.90 30.95 -8.67
C THR A 254 -4.32 29.66 -7.98
N PHE A 255 -3.91 29.51 -6.73
CA PHE A 255 -4.49 28.54 -5.81
C PHE A 255 -4.92 29.28 -4.54
N THR A 256 -5.74 28.63 -3.72
CA THR A 256 -6.23 29.16 -2.46
C THR A 256 -5.69 28.32 -1.32
N LEU A 257 -5.18 28.98 -0.28
CA LEU A 257 -4.68 28.35 0.94
C LEU A 257 -5.44 28.95 2.12
N ASN A 258 -6.16 28.12 2.88
CA ASN A 258 -7.05 28.56 3.95
C ASN A 258 -7.96 29.75 3.54
N GLY A 259 -8.50 29.69 2.32
CA GLY A 259 -9.40 30.72 1.78
C GLY A 259 -8.73 32.01 1.28
N VAL A 260 -7.39 32.06 1.23
CA VAL A 260 -6.63 33.19 0.69
C VAL A 260 -6.05 32.83 -0.67
N ASP A 261 -6.32 33.65 -1.69
CA ASP A 261 -5.78 33.47 -3.04
C ASP A 261 -4.29 33.80 -3.11
N ILE A 262 -3.51 32.89 -3.69
CA ILE A 262 -2.06 32.98 -3.88
C ILE A 262 -1.76 32.78 -5.37
N SER A 263 -1.19 33.80 -5.99
CA SER A 263 -0.70 33.71 -7.37
C SER A 263 0.69 33.08 -7.41
N PHE A 264 0.92 32.20 -8.37
CA PHE A 264 2.21 31.52 -8.52
C PHE A 264 2.68 31.44 -9.97
N SER A 265 3.97 31.17 -10.12
CA SER A 265 4.60 30.81 -11.38
C SER A 265 5.72 29.80 -11.11
N THR A 266 5.75 28.73 -11.89
CA THR A 266 6.79 27.70 -11.87
C THR A 266 7.61 27.78 -13.15
N THR A 267 8.80 27.16 -13.12
CA THR A 267 9.72 27.09 -14.24
C THR A 267 10.16 25.64 -14.46
N THR A 268 10.97 25.39 -15.49
CA THR A 268 11.57 24.07 -15.68
C THR A 268 12.67 23.74 -14.66
N ASP A 269 13.03 24.69 -13.79
CA ASP A 269 13.96 24.51 -12.66
C ASP A 269 13.16 24.33 -11.37
N THR A 270 13.23 23.13 -10.78
CA THR A 270 12.46 22.77 -9.59
C THR A 270 12.90 23.54 -8.35
N ALA A 271 14.20 23.84 -8.21
CA ALA A 271 14.72 24.63 -7.09
C ALA A 271 14.24 26.09 -7.14
N GLN A 272 14.22 26.69 -8.33
CA GLN A 272 13.64 28.03 -8.50
C GLN A 272 12.14 28.06 -8.25
N SER A 273 11.43 27.01 -8.67
CA SER A 273 9.99 26.89 -8.47
C SER A 273 9.65 26.75 -6.98
N ARG A 274 10.34 25.90 -6.21
CA ARG A 274 10.16 25.81 -4.74
C ARG A 274 10.37 27.14 -4.04
N ALA A 275 11.50 27.78 -4.31
CA ALA A 275 11.82 29.06 -3.68
C ALA A 275 10.74 30.12 -3.96
N ALA A 276 10.18 30.14 -5.18
CA ALA A 276 9.11 31.04 -5.56
C ALA A 276 7.78 30.71 -4.84
N ILE A 277 7.40 29.43 -4.75
CA ILE A 277 6.19 28.97 -4.05
C ILE A 277 6.28 29.27 -2.55
N THR A 278 7.38 28.89 -1.91
CA THR A 278 7.64 29.15 -0.49
C THR A 278 7.58 30.66 -0.18
N GLN A 279 8.16 31.50 -1.04
CA GLN A 279 8.09 32.95 -0.88
C GLN A 279 6.66 33.49 -1.04
N ALA A 280 5.90 32.99 -2.01
CA ALA A 280 4.53 33.44 -2.26
C ALA A 280 3.59 33.13 -1.08
N ILE A 281 3.72 31.93 -0.50
CA ILE A 281 2.92 31.52 0.66
C ILE A 281 3.33 32.30 1.91
N ASN A 282 4.63 32.40 2.17
CA ASN A 282 5.12 33.10 3.36
C ASN A 282 4.82 34.60 3.36
N ALA A 283 4.60 35.21 2.19
CA ALA A 283 4.15 36.60 2.10
C ALA A 283 2.74 36.84 2.66
N VAL A 284 1.91 35.79 2.77
CA VAL A 284 0.54 35.84 3.29
C VAL A 284 0.32 34.95 4.52
N ALA A 285 1.39 34.43 5.14
CA ALA A 285 1.31 33.49 6.27
C ALA A 285 0.50 34.02 7.47
N GLU A 286 0.57 35.32 7.78
CA GLU A 286 -0.24 35.92 8.87
C GLU A 286 -1.75 35.92 8.58
N GLN A 287 -2.15 35.83 7.30
CA GLN A 287 -3.56 35.78 6.89
C GLN A 287 -4.08 34.34 6.84
N THR A 288 -3.26 33.41 6.36
CA THR A 288 -3.61 31.98 6.24
C THR A 288 -3.46 31.22 7.56
N GLY A 289 -2.54 31.66 8.42
CA GLY A 289 -2.04 30.92 9.58
C GLY A 289 -1.15 29.74 9.20
N VAL A 290 -0.63 29.72 7.97
CA VAL A 290 0.17 28.62 7.42
C VAL A 290 1.48 29.17 6.86
N ARG A 291 2.60 28.61 7.29
CA ARG A 291 3.96 28.92 6.83
C ARG A 291 4.45 27.81 5.91
N ALA A 292 5.08 28.17 4.79
CA ALA A 292 5.74 27.23 3.90
C ALA A 292 7.21 27.03 4.30
N VAL A 293 7.69 25.78 4.22
CA VAL A 293 9.08 25.37 4.42
C VAL A 293 9.59 24.72 3.14
N ASP A 294 10.68 25.26 2.58
CA ASP A 294 11.39 24.61 1.47
C ASP A 294 12.21 23.45 2.05
N THR A 295 11.98 22.25 1.55
CA THR A 295 12.68 21.03 2.00
C THR A 295 14.09 20.92 1.40
N GLU A 296 14.47 21.86 0.52
CA GLU A 296 15.71 21.87 -0.26
C GLU A 296 15.84 20.68 -1.24
N ASN A 297 14.87 19.76 -1.28
CA ASN A 297 14.89 18.54 -2.08
C ASN A 297 13.71 18.49 -3.08
N GLY A 298 13.97 18.05 -4.31
CA GLY A 298 12.96 17.90 -5.35
C GLY A 298 11.95 16.79 -5.10
N SER A 299 12.33 15.73 -4.36
CA SER A 299 11.44 14.61 -4.05
C SER A 299 10.39 14.94 -2.99
N THR A 300 10.62 15.97 -2.17
CA THR A 300 9.75 16.32 -1.03
C THR A 300 9.08 17.69 -1.15
N GLY A 301 9.49 18.54 -2.12
CA GLY A 301 8.76 19.75 -2.46
C GLY A 301 8.75 20.84 -1.37
N VAL A 302 7.56 21.33 -1.02
CA VAL A 302 7.33 22.42 -0.06
C VAL A 302 6.31 21.98 0.98
N ASN A 303 6.73 21.92 2.24
CA ASN A 303 5.83 21.59 3.36
C ASN A 303 5.04 22.83 3.79
N LEU A 304 3.79 22.63 4.17
CA LEU A 304 2.91 23.64 4.75
C LEU A 304 2.73 23.35 6.23
N VAL A 305 2.98 24.36 7.06
CA VAL A 305 3.02 24.22 8.52
C VAL A 305 2.04 25.19 9.17
N ALA A 306 1.12 24.66 9.96
CA ALA A 306 0.22 25.39 10.84
C ALA A 306 0.63 25.13 12.30
N GLU A 307 1.42 26.05 12.86
CA GLU A 307 1.99 25.96 14.22
C GLU A 307 0.93 25.86 15.33
N ASP A 308 -0.29 26.34 15.08
CA ASP A 308 -1.42 26.26 16.03
C ASP A 308 -2.32 25.03 15.83
N GLY A 309 -1.95 24.14 14.91
CA GLY A 309 -2.65 22.89 14.61
C GLY A 309 -4.00 23.04 13.91
N ARG A 310 -4.31 24.23 13.36
CA ARG A 310 -5.48 24.41 12.49
C ARG A 310 -5.39 23.51 11.26
N ASN A 311 -6.55 23.19 10.67
CA ASN A 311 -6.59 22.47 9.40
C ASN A 311 -5.94 23.30 8.28
N ILE A 312 -5.24 22.64 7.38
CA ILE A 312 -4.65 23.25 6.18
C ILE A 312 -5.52 22.87 4.99
N THR A 313 -6.23 23.83 4.40
CA THR A 313 -7.05 23.61 3.21
C THR A 313 -6.35 24.21 1.98
N LEU A 314 -5.97 23.37 1.03
CA LEU A 314 -5.39 23.77 -0.26
C LEU A 314 -6.42 23.50 -1.36
N SER A 315 -6.75 24.51 -2.15
CA SER A 315 -7.69 24.34 -3.28
C SER A 315 -7.25 25.12 -4.51
N PHE A 316 -7.50 24.60 -5.71
CA PHE A 316 -7.21 25.29 -6.97
C PHE A 316 -8.30 25.03 -8.01
N ASP A 317 -8.44 25.94 -8.98
CA ASP A 317 -9.34 25.77 -10.11
C ASP A 317 -8.52 25.61 -11.40
N THR A 318 -8.73 24.49 -12.09
CA THR A 318 -8.01 24.18 -13.35
C THR A 318 -8.24 25.23 -14.45
N THR A 319 -9.32 26.01 -14.38
CA THR A 319 -9.59 27.11 -15.32
C THR A 319 -8.73 28.35 -15.07
N GLU A 320 -8.15 28.48 -13.87
CA GLU A 320 -7.24 29.55 -13.50
C GLU A 320 -5.76 29.16 -13.66
N LEU A 321 -5.50 27.89 -14.00
CA LEU A 321 -4.18 27.38 -14.30
C LEU A 321 -3.83 27.59 -15.78
N THR A 322 -2.55 27.83 -16.03
CA THR A 322 -1.97 27.97 -17.37
C THR A 322 -0.72 27.11 -17.47
N GLY A 323 -0.69 26.21 -18.47
CA GLY A 323 0.42 25.27 -18.65
C GLY A 323 0.46 24.10 -17.66
N LEU A 324 -0.55 23.98 -16.79
CA LEU A 324 -0.74 22.92 -15.81
C LEU A 324 -2.18 22.41 -15.87
N ASP A 325 -2.39 21.19 -15.42
CA ASP A 325 -3.67 20.52 -15.23
C ASP A 325 -3.77 19.95 -13.80
N GLN A 326 -4.80 19.13 -13.54
CA GLN A 326 -5.00 18.48 -12.25
C GLN A 326 -3.80 17.63 -11.83
N ASP A 327 -3.24 16.86 -12.76
CA ASP A 327 -2.23 15.85 -12.48
C ASP A 327 -0.83 16.47 -12.35
N THR A 328 -0.62 17.63 -12.99
CA THR A 328 0.68 18.31 -13.02
C THR A 328 0.82 19.46 -12.03
N PHE A 329 -0.25 19.91 -11.37
CA PHE A 329 -0.18 21.02 -10.39
C PHE A 329 0.77 20.71 -9.21
N ALA A 330 0.60 19.55 -8.57
CA ALA A 330 1.44 19.12 -7.45
C ALA A 330 2.90 19.00 -7.88
N ALA A 331 3.14 18.24 -8.95
CA ALA A 331 4.48 18.06 -9.52
C ALA A 331 5.17 19.37 -9.93
N ALA A 332 4.43 20.38 -10.39
CA ALA A 332 5.03 21.66 -10.76
C ALA A 332 5.31 22.57 -9.54
N THR A 333 4.43 22.56 -8.54
CA THR A 333 4.49 23.47 -7.38
C THR A 333 5.26 22.90 -6.18
N GLY A 334 5.37 21.58 -6.08
CA GLY A 334 5.92 20.88 -4.93
C GLY A 334 5.01 20.89 -3.70
N LEU A 335 3.76 21.35 -3.84
CA LEU A 335 2.75 21.26 -2.79
C LEU A 335 2.05 19.89 -2.89
N SER A 336 1.62 19.33 -1.75
CA SER A 336 0.84 18.10 -1.77
C SER A 336 -0.38 18.20 -2.68
N GLY A 337 -0.66 17.09 -3.38
CA GLY A 337 -1.70 17.03 -4.40
C GLY A 337 -3.09 17.36 -3.83
N GLY A 338 -3.70 18.43 -4.32
CA GLY A 338 -5.01 18.90 -3.84
C GLY A 338 -6.22 18.08 -4.33
N ALA A 339 -6.09 16.78 -4.60
CA ALA A 339 -7.05 16.04 -5.43
C ALA A 339 -7.73 14.87 -4.71
N THR A 340 -8.54 15.15 -3.68
CA THR A 340 -9.45 14.12 -3.12
C THR A 340 -10.91 14.44 -3.40
N LEU A 341 -11.29 15.74 -3.49
CA LEU A 341 -12.67 16.17 -3.68
C LEU A 341 -12.83 17.08 -4.91
N GLN A 342 -13.50 16.57 -5.95
CA GLN A 342 -13.85 17.32 -7.15
C GLN A 342 -15.26 17.94 -7.02
N SER A 343 -15.35 19.26 -7.14
CA SER A 343 -16.62 19.95 -7.39
C SER A 343 -16.52 20.77 -8.68
N GLY A 344 -16.79 20.15 -9.82
CA GLY A 344 -16.65 20.79 -11.12
C GLY A 344 -15.18 20.90 -11.54
N THR A 345 -14.67 22.13 -11.71
CA THR A 345 -13.26 22.43 -12.09
C THR A 345 -12.37 22.80 -10.91
N THR A 346 -12.96 22.91 -9.71
CA THR A 346 -12.27 23.22 -8.45
C THR A 346 -11.93 21.92 -7.70
N TYR A 347 -10.67 21.80 -7.33
CA TYR A 347 -10.09 20.70 -6.57
C TYR A 347 -9.69 21.24 -5.20
N SER A 348 -10.02 20.51 -4.14
CA SER A 348 -9.74 20.91 -2.76
C SER A 348 -9.33 19.70 -1.94
N ASN A 349 -8.34 19.90 -1.09
CA ASN A 349 -7.96 18.96 -0.05
C ASN A 349 -7.82 19.70 1.29
N THR A 350 -8.22 19.04 2.37
CA THR A 350 -8.04 19.55 3.74
C THR A 350 -7.18 18.54 4.49
N TYR A 351 -6.13 19.03 5.14
CA TYR A 351 -5.25 18.25 5.99
C TYR A 351 -5.60 18.58 7.44
N GLU A 352 -6.19 17.61 8.13
CA GLU A 352 -6.51 17.70 9.55
C GLU A 352 -5.27 17.51 10.43
N GLY A 353 -5.12 18.35 11.46
CA GLY A 353 -4.03 18.21 12.43
C GLY A 353 -4.28 17.08 13.43
N GLY A 354 -3.20 16.58 14.04
CA GLY A 354 -3.24 15.65 15.18
C GLY A 354 -3.23 16.34 16.54
N TYR A 355 -3.35 15.56 17.61
CA TYR A 355 -3.25 16.04 19.00
C TYR A 355 -2.53 15.02 19.87
N THR A 356 -1.84 15.45 20.91
CA THR A 356 -1.14 14.57 21.86
C THR A 356 -1.89 14.47 23.16
N LEU A 357 -2.28 13.25 23.53
CA LEU A 357 -2.83 12.93 24.85
C LEU A 357 -1.72 12.86 25.88
N ILE A 358 -1.85 13.65 26.93
CA ILE A 358 -0.88 13.73 28.00
C ILE A 358 -1.60 13.31 29.27
N ALA A 359 -1.19 12.19 29.85
CA ALA A 359 -1.70 11.84 31.16
C ALA A 359 -1.16 12.83 32.21
N ASP A 360 -2.02 13.16 33.16
CA ASP A 360 -1.65 13.96 34.31
C ASP A 360 -0.76 13.14 35.25
N GLY A 361 0.09 13.81 36.03
CA GLY A 361 1.20 13.19 36.74
C GLY A 361 0.85 11.92 37.52
N ASP A 362 -0.32 11.87 38.15
CA ASP A 362 -0.76 10.71 38.93
C ASP A 362 -0.99 9.42 38.10
N GLN A 363 -1.17 9.51 36.77
CA GLN A 363 -1.51 8.37 35.91
C GLN A 363 -0.42 8.02 34.90
N LYS A 364 0.41 7.03 35.19
CA LYS A 364 1.50 6.63 34.26
C LYS A 364 1.00 6.08 32.92
N THR A 365 -0.19 5.50 32.87
CA THR A 365 -0.76 4.86 31.68
C THR A 365 -1.98 5.61 31.15
N ILE A 366 -2.12 5.69 29.82
CA ILE A 366 -3.34 6.12 29.14
C ILE A 366 -4.02 4.85 28.60
N GLU A 367 -5.18 4.49 29.15
CA GLU A 367 -6.04 3.47 28.56
C GLU A 367 -6.96 4.12 27.53
N VAL A 368 -6.73 3.80 26.26
CA VAL A 368 -7.61 4.16 25.16
C VAL A 368 -8.52 3.00 24.84
N SER A 369 -9.82 3.25 24.84
CA SER A 369 -10.85 2.30 24.40
C SER A 369 -11.95 3.03 23.64
N GLY A 370 -12.81 2.31 22.93
CA GLY A 370 -13.91 2.89 22.13
C GLY A 370 -14.25 2.03 20.91
N GLY A 371 -15.52 2.08 20.45
CA GLY A 371 -16.08 1.26 19.34
C GLY A 371 -16.02 -0.27 19.54
N ASN A 372 -16.67 -1.13 18.75
CA ASN A 372 -18.08 -1.12 18.33
C ASN A 372 -18.86 -2.35 18.88
N GLY A 373 -18.91 -2.57 20.20
CA GLY A 373 -19.84 -3.55 20.80
C GLY A 373 -21.36 -3.26 20.64
N THR A 374 -21.78 -2.52 19.60
CA THR A 374 -23.13 -2.17 19.10
C THR A 374 -23.84 -0.92 19.67
N GLY A 375 -23.09 0.12 20.07
CA GLY A 375 -23.66 1.30 20.72
C GLY A 375 -23.48 2.68 20.11
N ARG A 376 -22.89 2.81 18.91
CA ARG A 376 -22.75 4.02 18.05
C ARG A 376 -21.44 4.84 18.10
N GLY A 377 -20.29 4.27 18.46
CA GLY A 377 -19.00 4.97 18.31
C GLY A 377 -17.96 4.20 17.50
N ASP A 378 -17.05 4.91 16.85
CA ASP A 378 -15.90 4.43 16.05
C ASP A 378 -14.60 5.10 16.52
N LEU A 379 -13.67 4.32 17.07
CA LEU A 379 -12.40 4.83 17.63
C LEU A 379 -11.47 5.41 16.55
N ALA A 380 -11.62 4.99 15.28
CA ALA A 380 -10.84 5.54 14.17
C ALA A 380 -11.07 7.06 13.99
N ASN A 381 -12.24 7.58 14.37
CA ASN A 381 -12.54 9.02 14.34
C ASN A 381 -11.65 9.82 15.32
N ALA A 382 -11.16 9.18 16.37
CA ALA A 382 -10.23 9.79 17.32
C ALA A 382 -8.80 9.86 16.77
N GLY A 383 -8.47 9.10 15.73
CA GLY A 383 -7.08 8.96 15.24
C GLY A 383 -6.17 8.21 16.22
N LEU A 384 -6.74 7.37 17.07
CA LEU A 384 -6.07 6.58 18.09
C LEU A 384 -6.43 5.11 17.91
N THR A 385 -5.56 4.22 18.40
CA THR A 385 -5.83 2.77 18.47
C THR A 385 -6.22 2.39 19.91
N ALA A 386 -7.01 1.33 20.07
CA ALA A 386 -7.34 0.83 21.40
C ALA A 386 -6.11 0.17 22.03
N GLY A 387 -5.88 0.42 23.32
CA GLY A 387 -4.72 -0.12 24.02
C GLY A 387 -4.43 0.61 25.33
N THR A 388 -3.48 0.05 26.08
CA THR A 388 -2.91 0.70 27.27
C THR A 388 -1.53 1.21 26.90
N TYR A 389 -1.34 2.52 26.97
CA TYR A 389 -0.12 3.19 26.54
C TYR A 389 0.66 3.70 27.73
N ASP A 390 1.93 3.29 27.83
CA ASP A 390 2.89 3.84 28.78
C ASP A 390 3.67 4.99 28.13
N ARG A 391 4.07 5.99 28.91
CA ARG A 391 4.81 7.17 28.46
C ARG A 391 6.27 6.86 28.12
N ALA A 392 6.79 5.70 28.54
CA ALA A 392 8.18 5.31 28.34
C ALA A 392 8.45 4.61 27.01
N GLU A 393 7.43 4.08 26.33
CA GLU A 393 7.58 3.22 25.15
C GLU A 393 6.69 3.68 24.01
N ALA A 394 7.28 3.98 22.85
CA ALA A 394 6.52 4.12 21.62
C ALA A 394 6.24 2.72 21.07
N VAL A 395 5.10 2.17 21.44
CA VAL A 395 4.62 0.88 20.92
C VAL A 395 3.87 1.15 19.62
N SER A 396 4.38 0.65 18.50
CA SER A 396 3.56 0.56 17.29
C SER A 396 2.47 -0.49 17.53
N VAL A 397 1.23 -0.13 17.25
CA VAL A 397 0.15 -1.11 17.21
C VAL A 397 -0.10 -1.36 15.73
N SER A 398 0.47 -2.44 15.22
CA SER A 398 0.13 -2.95 13.89
C SER A 398 -1.34 -3.37 13.94
N SER A 399 -2.24 -2.50 13.48
CA SER A 399 -3.63 -2.88 13.23
C SER A 399 -3.79 -3.18 11.75
N LYS A 400 -4.01 -4.47 11.47
CA LYS A 400 -4.73 -5.02 10.31
C LYS A 400 -4.53 -4.28 8.98
N VAL A 401 -3.62 -4.78 8.16
CA VAL A 401 -3.76 -4.64 6.71
C VAL A 401 -4.56 -5.85 6.24
N ALA A 402 -5.87 -5.66 6.04
CA ALA A 402 -6.66 -6.64 5.30
C ALA A 402 -6.23 -6.54 3.83
N ASP A 403 -5.34 -7.43 3.39
CA ASP A 403 -5.13 -7.63 1.97
C ASP A 403 -6.35 -8.37 1.40
N THR A 404 -7.42 -7.60 1.17
CA THR A 404 -8.64 -8.08 0.51
C THR A 404 -8.51 -8.06 -1.01
N THR A 405 -7.32 -7.82 -1.55
CA THR A 405 -7.13 -8.00 -2.99
C THR A 405 -7.05 -9.50 -3.25
N SER A 406 -8.04 -9.99 -4.02
CA SER A 406 -8.10 -11.37 -4.49
C SER A 406 -6.70 -11.81 -4.87
N ALA A 407 -6.26 -12.97 -4.38
CA ALA A 407 -5.02 -13.61 -4.80
C ALA A 407 -4.98 -13.68 -6.33
N SER A 408 -4.48 -12.63 -6.96
CA SER A 408 -4.08 -12.60 -8.35
C SER A 408 -2.74 -13.28 -8.32
N THR A 409 -2.65 -14.41 -9.02
CA THR A 409 -1.41 -15.14 -9.17
C THR A 409 -0.30 -14.17 -9.55
N VAL A 410 0.58 -13.81 -8.60
CA VAL A 410 1.78 -13.04 -8.90
C VAL A 410 2.51 -13.79 -10.01
N GLY A 411 2.77 -13.06 -11.09
CA GLY A 411 3.21 -13.56 -12.39
C GLY A 411 4.62 -14.13 -12.39
N GLY A 412 4.92 -15.11 -11.54
CA GLY A 412 6.07 -15.99 -11.70
C GLY A 412 5.85 -16.88 -12.92
N GLY A 413 6.65 -16.66 -13.95
CA GLY A 413 6.72 -17.54 -15.12
C GLY A 413 7.48 -18.82 -14.78
N SER A 414 7.14 -19.90 -15.45
CA SER A 414 7.99 -21.07 -15.53
C SER A 414 8.67 -21.11 -16.89
N LEU A 415 9.96 -21.42 -16.92
CA LEU A 415 10.63 -21.91 -18.11
C LEU A 415 10.85 -23.42 -17.94
N ALA A 416 9.86 -24.19 -18.38
CA ALA A 416 9.96 -25.64 -18.41
C ALA A 416 10.93 -26.07 -19.52
N ASN A 417 12.02 -26.72 -19.13
CA ASN A 417 12.91 -27.36 -20.08
C ASN A 417 12.42 -28.77 -20.38
N THR A 418 11.24 -28.89 -20.98
CA THR A 418 10.72 -30.19 -21.40
C THR A 418 11.51 -30.65 -22.61
N LEU A 419 12.36 -31.69 -22.45
CA LEU A 419 12.89 -32.49 -23.55
C LEU A 419 11.73 -33.21 -24.26
N GLN A 420 10.97 -32.50 -25.07
CA GLN A 420 10.34 -33.12 -26.22
C GLN A 420 11.34 -33.00 -27.36
N ARG A 421 11.83 -34.12 -27.88
CA ARG A 421 12.48 -34.12 -29.19
C ARG A 421 11.50 -33.49 -30.18
N ALA A 422 11.74 -32.23 -30.52
CA ALA A 422 11.16 -31.56 -31.66
C ALA A 422 11.74 -32.21 -32.92
N ASP A 423 11.18 -33.34 -33.31
CA ASP A 423 11.27 -33.85 -34.66
C ASP A 423 9.92 -34.54 -34.95
N SER A 424 8.94 -33.93 -35.59
CA SER A 424 9.02 -32.82 -36.55
C SER A 424 7.65 -32.16 -36.73
N GLY A 425 7.64 -30.82 -36.75
CA GLY A 425 6.54 -30.02 -37.32
C GLY A 425 5.71 -29.23 -36.31
N GLY A 426 6.29 -28.19 -35.72
CA GLY A 426 5.58 -27.27 -34.82
C GLY A 426 4.55 -26.37 -35.50
N THR A 427 3.60 -25.88 -34.71
CA THR A 427 3.12 -24.49 -34.72
C THR A 427 2.51 -24.20 -33.36
N PHE A 428 3.09 -23.24 -32.63
CA PHE A 428 2.52 -22.65 -31.42
C PHE A 428 1.26 -21.87 -31.78
N ILE A 429 0.13 -22.20 -31.16
CA ILE A 429 -1.00 -21.27 -30.99
C ILE A 429 -1.10 -21.01 -29.49
N SER A 430 -0.67 -19.81 -29.10
CA SER A 430 -0.96 -19.21 -27.82
C SER A 430 -2.48 -19.04 -27.68
N GLN A 431 -3.05 -19.48 -26.56
CA GLN A 431 -4.36 -19.02 -26.09
C GLN A 431 -4.43 -19.03 -24.57
N THR A 432 -4.27 -17.84 -24.01
CA THR A 432 -4.78 -17.43 -22.71
C THR A 432 -6.30 -17.42 -22.73
N THR A 433 -6.92 -17.93 -21.67
CA THR A 433 -8.34 -17.75 -21.36
C THR A 433 -8.52 -16.45 -20.58
N GLY A 434 -9.34 -15.51 -21.06
CA GLY A 434 -9.72 -14.30 -20.29
C GLY A 434 -10.43 -13.25 -21.15
N SER A 435 -11.69 -12.95 -20.81
CA SER A 435 -12.64 -12.18 -21.63
C SER A 435 -12.44 -10.66 -21.56
N VAL A 436 -12.36 -9.97 -22.71
CA VAL A 436 -12.58 -8.52 -22.83
C VAL A 436 -13.81 -8.23 -23.71
N THR A 437 -14.76 -7.49 -23.15
CA THR A 437 -15.86 -6.88 -23.90
C THR A 437 -15.42 -5.51 -24.41
N THR A 438 -15.18 -5.34 -25.72
CA THR A 438 -15.27 -4.02 -26.35
C THR A 438 -15.71 -4.08 -27.82
N THR A 439 -16.85 -3.44 -28.08
CA THR A 439 -17.28 -2.70 -29.29
C THR A 439 -16.79 -3.17 -30.67
N VAL A 440 -17.75 -3.65 -31.46
CA VAL A 440 -17.70 -3.96 -32.90
C VAL A 440 -17.19 -2.79 -33.75
N THR A 441 -16.23 -3.04 -34.66
CA THR A 441 -16.14 -2.36 -35.97
C THR A 441 -15.47 -3.24 -37.05
N THR A 442 -16.31 -3.90 -37.87
CA THR A 442 -16.20 -4.27 -39.33
C THR A 442 -14.81 -4.58 -39.95
N THR A 443 -14.50 -5.63 -40.71
CA THR A 443 -15.24 -6.40 -41.74
C THR A 443 -14.46 -7.71 -42.06
N ALA A 444 -15.00 -8.88 -41.73
CA ALA A 444 -14.63 -10.16 -42.37
C ALA A 444 -15.83 -11.11 -42.22
N THR A 445 -16.44 -11.48 -43.34
CA THR A 445 -17.62 -12.35 -43.37
C THR A 445 -17.18 -13.79 -43.15
N ALA A 446 -17.13 -14.25 -41.90
CA ALA A 446 -17.13 -15.67 -41.58
C ALA A 446 -18.59 -16.12 -41.42
N ALA A 447 -19.04 -17.08 -42.23
CA ALA A 447 -20.32 -17.73 -42.04
C ALA A 447 -20.10 -18.98 -41.17
N GLN A 448 -20.51 -18.92 -39.90
CA GLN A 448 -20.57 -20.08 -39.02
C GLN A 448 -21.95 -20.73 -39.17
N ILE A 449 -22.00 -22.03 -39.47
CA ILE A 449 -23.20 -22.85 -39.33
C ILE A 449 -22.94 -23.80 -38.17
N THR A 450 -23.72 -23.67 -37.09
CA THR A 450 -23.66 -24.56 -35.94
C THR A 450 -24.92 -25.40 -35.93
N ASP A 451 -24.78 -26.72 -36.09
CA ASP A 451 -25.81 -27.67 -35.70
C ASP A 451 -25.17 -28.87 -35.00
N SER A 452 -25.66 -29.17 -33.79
CA SER A 452 -25.52 -30.44 -33.08
C SER A 452 -24.15 -31.12 -33.09
N GLY A 453 -23.08 -30.38 -32.75
CA GLY A 453 -21.81 -30.97 -32.29
C GLY A 453 -20.65 -31.05 -33.29
N ALA A 454 -20.75 -30.45 -34.48
CA ALA A 454 -19.62 -30.26 -35.39
C ALA A 454 -19.55 -28.80 -35.87
N SER A 455 -18.33 -28.25 -35.97
CA SER A 455 -18.08 -26.89 -36.47
C SER A 455 -17.18 -26.95 -37.70
N LEU A 456 -17.62 -26.30 -38.79
CA LEU A 456 -16.83 -26.13 -40.01
C LEU A 456 -16.63 -24.63 -40.26
N THR A 457 -15.37 -24.18 -40.29
CA THR A 457 -15.02 -22.78 -40.56
C THR A 457 -14.15 -22.71 -41.81
N ILE A 458 -14.59 -21.93 -42.81
CA ILE A 458 -13.81 -21.65 -44.03
C ILE A 458 -13.47 -20.16 -44.03
N VAL A 459 -12.18 -19.81 -43.98
CA VAL A 459 -11.69 -18.43 -44.06
C VAL A 459 -11.09 -18.23 -45.44
N GLN A 460 -11.53 -17.20 -46.18
CA GLN A 460 -11.00 -16.92 -47.50
C GLN A 460 -9.58 -16.36 -47.39
N GLY A 461 -8.59 -17.09 -47.91
CA GLY A 461 -7.18 -16.66 -47.97
C GLY A 461 -6.18 -17.54 -47.21
N THR A 462 -6.61 -18.63 -46.59
CA THR A 462 -5.73 -19.61 -45.92
C THR A 462 -6.10 -21.06 -46.30
N THR A 463 -5.08 -21.91 -46.50
CA THR A 463 -5.14 -23.31 -46.97
C THR A 463 -5.45 -24.32 -45.86
N ALA A 464 -6.32 -23.99 -44.91
CA ALA A 464 -6.64 -24.91 -43.80
C ALA A 464 -8.15 -25.03 -43.58
N VAL A 465 -8.65 -26.27 -43.61
CA VAL A 465 -10.01 -26.66 -43.23
C VAL A 465 -9.87 -27.60 -42.03
N THR A 466 -10.36 -27.22 -40.86
CA THR A 466 -10.33 -28.06 -39.65
C THR A 466 -11.68 -28.74 -39.46
N TYR A 467 -11.65 -30.04 -39.19
CA TYR A 467 -12.82 -30.86 -38.88
C TYR A 467 -12.61 -31.60 -37.56
N SER A 468 -13.65 -31.67 -36.73
CA SER A 468 -13.72 -32.59 -35.59
C SER A 468 -15.10 -33.25 -35.57
N ASN A 469 -15.13 -34.57 -35.39
CA ASN A 469 -16.38 -35.30 -35.22
C ASN A 469 -16.26 -36.32 -34.11
N ALA A 470 -17.18 -36.23 -33.15
CA ALA A 470 -17.45 -37.22 -32.15
C ALA A 470 -18.74 -37.97 -32.54
N GLY A 471 -18.66 -38.91 -33.48
CA GLY A 471 -19.80 -39.79 -33.76
C GLY A 471 -19.86 -40.41 -35.15
N ASN A 472 -19.87 -41.74 -35.16
CA ASN A 472 -20.06 -42.64 -36.30
C ASN A 472 -21.31 -42.29 -37.16
N GLN A 473 -21.16 -41.58 -38.29
CA GLN A 473 -22.20 -41.41 -39.33
C GLN A 473 -21.63 -41.17 -40.76
N ASP A 474 -22.46 -41.50 -41.75
CA ASP A 474 -22.33 -41.61 -43.23
C ASP A 474 -21.41 -40.60 -43.98
N ILE A 475 -20.29 -41.08 -44.55
CA ILE A 475 -19.25 -40.28 -45.27
C ILE A 475 -19.83 -39.53 -46.50
N ALA A 476 -20.81 -40.12 -47.18
CA ALA A 476 -21.42 -39.54 -48.39
C ALA A 476 -22.20 -38.24 -48.13
N ALA A 477 -22.86 -38.12 -46.96
CA ALA A 477 -23.58 -36.91 -46.58
C ALA A 477 -22.63 -35.74 -46.22
N TYR A 478 -21.39 -36.06 -45.80
CA TYR A 478 -20.37 -35.08 -45.48
C TYR A 478 -19.70 -34.48 -46.71
N ALA A 479 -19.47 -35.28 -47.77
CA ALA A 479 -18.95 -34.78 -49.04
C ALA A 479 -19.86 -33.69 -49.65
N ASP A 480 -21.19 -33.92 -49.65
CA ASP A 480 -22.18 -32.96 -50.15
C ASP A 480 -22.21 -31.65 -49.33
N ALA A 481 -22.09 -31.74 -48.00
CA ALA A 481 -22.07 -30.57 -47.12
C ALA A 481 -20.80 -29.74 -47.30
N ALA A 482 -19.65 -30.39 -47.46
CA ALA A 482 -18.37 -29.75 -47.75
C ALA A 482 -18.36 -29.09 -49.14
N GLU A 483 -18.90 -29.76 -50.17
CA GLU A 483 -19.03 -29.20 -51.52
C GLU A 483 -19.98 -28.01 -51.58
N THR A 484 -21.10 -28.06 -50.85
CA THR A 484 -22.05 -26.94 -50.73
C THR A 484 -21.40 -25.73 -50.02
N ALA A 485 -20.62 -25.97 -48.97
CA ALA A 485 -19.90 -24.93 -48.24
C ALA A 485 -18.77 -24.30 -49.08
N ALA A 486 -18.00 -25.12 -49.79
CA ALA A 486 -16.95 -24.67 -50.71
C ALA A 486 -17.55 -23.83 -51.86
N THR A 487 -18.65 -24.29 -52.46
CA THR A 487 -19.38 -23.55 -53.51
C THR A 487 -19.91 -22.21 -53.00
N THR A 488 -20.41 -22.16 -51.76
CA THR A 488 -20.92 -20.93 -51.13
C THR A 488 -19.79 -19.96 -50.78
N ALA A 489 -18.60 -20.47 -50.45
CA ALA A 489 -17.37 -19.71 -50.22
C ALA A 489 -16.63 -19.31 -51.52
N GLY A 490 -17.11 -19.76 -52.69
CA GLY A 490 -16.54 -19.47 -54.00
C GLY A 490 -15.26 -20.25 -54.34
N ILE A 491 -15.07 -21.42 -53.73
CA ILE A 491 -13.91 -22.31 -53.90
C ILE A 491 -14.32 -23.52 -54.77
N ASP A 492 -13.67 -23.71 -55.92
CA ASP A 492 -13.93 -24.81 -56.86
C ASP A 492 -13.17 -26.10 -56.46
N VAL A 493 -13.75 -26.89 -55.56
CA VAL A 493 -13.24 -28.22 -55.15
C VAL A 493 -14.39 -29.22 -55.09
N ASN A 494 -14.20 -30.39 -55.70
CA ASN A 494 -15.15 -31.51 -55.64
C ASN A 494 -14.67 -32.56 -54.62
N PHE A 495 -15.55 -32.98 -53.73
CA PHE A 495 -15.30 -34.01 -52.72
C PHE A 495 -16.00 -35.31 -53.13
N TYR A 496 -15.34 -36.46 -53.04
CA TYR A 496 -15.90 -37.75 -53.46
C TYR A 496 -15.39 -38.92 -52.63
N GLU A 497 -16.18 -40.00 -52.57
CA GLU A 497 -15.76 -41.24 -51.90
C GLU A 497 -14.97 -42.10 -52.88
N GLN A 498 -13.74 -42.51 -52.51
CA GLN A 498 -12.90 -43.38 -53.31
C GLN A 498 -12.77 -44.75 -52.64
N GLY A 499 -13.11 -45.82 -53.35
CA GLY A 499 -12.96 -47.19 -52.87
C GLY A 499 -11.90 -47.95 -53.64
N THR A 500 -11.09 -48.78 -52.96
CA THR A 500 -10.20 -49.73 -53.63
C THR A 500 -10.61 -51.18 -53.37
N MET A 501 -10.34 -52.08 -54.31
CA MET A 501 -10.59 -53.53 -54.19
C MET A 501 -9.41 -54.28 -54.80
N THR A 502 -8.84 -55.26 -54.08
CA THR A 502 -7.74 -56.09 -54.61
C THR A 502 -8.18 -57.53 -54.83
N LEU A 503 -7.87 -58.06 -56.00
CA LEU A 503 -8.04 -59.47 -56.37
C LEU A 503 -6.68 -60.15 -56.34
N SER A 504 -6.51 -61.10 -55.42
CA SER A 504 -5.26 -61.80 -55.20
C SER A 504 -5.37 -63.28 -55.60
N GLY A 505 -4.24 -63.88 -56.01
CA GLY A 505 -4.15 -65.32 -56.27
C GLY A 505 -4.93 -65.83 -57.49
N LEU A 506 -4.95 -65.03 -58.57
CA LEU A 506 -5.62 -65.40 -59.82
C LEU A 506 -4.81 -66.45 -60.59
N ASP A 507 -5.41 -67.62 -60.84
CA ASP A 507 -4.80 -68.69 -61.63
C ASP A 507 -5.25 -68.63 -63.10
N ALA A 508 -4.44 -69.21 -63.98
CA ALA A 508 -4.76 -69.32 -65.40
C ALA A 508 -6.03 -70.17 -65.62
N GLY A 509 -7.09 -69.55 -66.12
CA GLY A 509 -8.40 -70.16 -66.34
C GLY A 509 -9.51 -69.60 -65.45
N ASP A 510 -9.17 -68.76 -64.47
CA ASP A 510 -10.15 -68.09 -63.63
C ASP A 510 -10.91 -67.00 -64.42
N SER A 511 -12.16 -66.74 -64.02
CA SER A 511 -12.97 -65.67 -64.59
C SER A 511 -13.79 -64.99 -63.50
N PHE A 512 -13.89 -63.67 -63.59
CA PHE A 512 -14.66 -62.83 -62.68
C PHE A 512 -15.46 -61.79 -63.46
N ASP A 513 -16.53 -61.26 -62.86
CA ASP A 513 -17.45 -60.33 -63.51
C ASP A 513 -17.54 -59.02 -62.73
N ILE A 514 -17.35 -57.91 -63.44
CA ILE A 514 -17.48 -56.55 -62.90
C ILE A 514 -18.54 -55.81 -63.70
N GLY A 515 -19.67 -55.50 -63.06
CA GLY A 515 -20.75 -54.72 -63.67
C GLY A 515 -21.37 -55.37 -64.92
N GLY A 516 -21.39 -56.71 -65.00
CA GLY A 516 -21.94 -57.46 -66.15
C GLY A 516 -20.92 -57.77 -67.25
N VAL A 517 -19.66 -57.37 -67.09
CA VAL A 517 -18.56 -57.67 -68.02
C VAL A 517 -17.70 -58.78 -67.44
N THR A 518 -17.78 -59.96 -68.05
CA THR A 518 -16.98 -61.14 -67.68
C THR A 518 -15.55 -61.03 -68.21
N VAL A 519 -14.58 -60.97 -67.31
CA VAL A 519 -13.14 -60.95 -67.60
C VAL A 519 -12.57 -62.34 -67.39
N ASN A 520 -11.80 -62.84 -68.37
CA ASN A 520 -11.21 -64.18 -68.34
C ASN A 520 -9.68 -64.08 -68.21
N VAL A 521 -9.12 -64.72 -67.20
CA VAL A 521 -7.68 -64.77 -66.95
C VAL A 521 -7.08 -65.89 -67.82
N SER A 522 -6.51 -65.55 -68.98
CA SER A 522 -5.92 -66.53 -69.91
C SER A 522 -4.39 -66.53 -69.90
N GLY A 523 -3.76 -67.71 -69.72
CA GLY A 523 -2.31 -67.89 -69.75
C GLY A 523 -1.86 -69.30 -69.37
N THR A 524 -0.56 -69.58 -69.28
CA THR A 524 -0.02 -70.79 -68.63
C THR A 524 0.86 -70.35 -67.46
N SER A 525 0.79 -71.07 -66.34
CA SER A 525 1.20 -70.68 -64.97
C SER A 525 2.61 -70.11 -64.75
N ALA A 526 3.45 -70.02 -65.78
CA ALA A 526 4.79 -69.43 -65.71
C ALA A 526 4.90 -68.01 -66.27
N ILE A 527 3.89 -67.51 -67.00
CA ILE A 527 3.84 -66.11 -67.47
C ILE A 527 2.38 -65.65 -67.49
N LEU A 528 1.85 -65.27 -66.33
CA LEU A 528 0.64 -64.45 -66.25
C LEU A 528 1.07 -63.00 -66.55
N ARG A 529 0.86 -62.51 -67.78
CA ARG A 529 1.03 -61.08 -68.07
C ARG A 529 -0.28 -60.40 -67.73
N ALA A 530 -0.39 -59.95 -66.48
CA ALA A 530 -1.59 -59.29 -65.99
C ALA A 530 -1.89 -57.94 -66.69
N GLU A 531 -0.95 -57.44 -67.51
CA GLU A 531 -1.18 -56.38 -68.51
C GLU A 531 -2.38 -56.68 -69.45
N SER A 532 -2.64 -57.94 -69.83
CA SER A 532 -3.80 -58.30 -70.68
C SER A 532 -5.15 -58.17 -69.97
N VAL A 533 -5.18 -58.27 -68.64
CA VAL A 533 -6.40 -58.19 -67.83
C VAL A 533 -6.73 -56.73 -67.58
N VAL A 534 -5.72 -55.93 -67.22
CA VAL A 534 -5.82 -54.46 -67.09
C VAL A 534 -6.23 -53.80 -68.42
N ASP A 535 -5.68 -54.24 -69.55
CA ASP A 535 -6.07 -53.70 -70.87
C ASP A 535 -7.53 -54.03 -71.25
N GLN A 536 -8.05 -55.21 -70.88
CA GLN A 536 -9.46 -55.56 -71.14
C GLN A 536 -10.43 -54.76 -70.26
N LEU A 537 -10.01 -54.44 -69.02
CA LEU A 537 -10.77 -53.65 -68.06
C LEU A 537 -10.71 -52.15 -68.33
N ASN A 538 -9.58 -51.61 -68.79
CA ASN A 538 -9.48 -50.20 -69.15
C ASN A 538 -10.10 -49.89 -70.54
N ALA A 539 -10.27 -50.90 -71.40
CA ALA A 539 -10.90 -50.76 -72.72
C ALA A 539 -12.44 -50.90 -72.69
N GLY A 540 -13.02 -51.47 -71.63
CA GLY A 540 -14.47 -51.55 -71.45
C GLY A 540 -15.04 -50.17 -71.13
N ASN A 541 -16.09 -49.74 -71.82
CA ASN A 541 -16.73 -48.45 -71.52
C ASN A 541 -17.71 -48.62 -70.34
N PHE A 542 -17.20 -48.62 -69.12
CA PHE A 542 -17.96 -48.87 -67.88
C PHE A 542 -18.88 -47.70 -67.47
N ALA A 543 -18.77 -46.54 -68.13
CA ALA A 543 -19.52 -45.33 -67.82
C ALA A 543 -21.05 -45.45 -68.06
N ALA A 544 -21.53 -46.47 -68.76
CA ALA A 544 -22.95 -46.64 -69.06
C ALA A 544 -23.72 -47.40 -67.97
N ASP A 545 -23.07 -48.32 -67.25
CA ASP A 545 -23.74 -49.22 -66.29
C ASP A 545 -23.43 -48.86 -64.81
N LEU A 546 -22.39 -48.05 -64.53
CA LEU A 546 -22.07 -47.54 -63.18
C LEU A 546 -22.55 -46.09 -62.92
N GLY A 547 -23.33 -45.50 -63.82
CA GLY A 547 -23.72 -44.09 -63.73
C GLY A 547 -22.63 -43.13 -64.24
N ALA A 548 -23.05 -41.94 -64.67
CA ALA A 548 -22.35 -41.09 -65.64
C ALA A 548 -20.99 -40.50 -65.21
N THR A 549 -20.47 -40.82 -64.03
CA THR A 549 -19.25 -40.21 -63.47
C THR A 549 -18.27 -41.21 -62.82
N GLY A 550 -18.57 -42.51 -62.80
CA GLY A 550 -17.67 -43.52 -62.22
C GLY A 550 -16.44 -43.79 -63.08
N PHE A 551 -15.25 -43.41 -62.61
CA PHE A 551 -13.96 -43.78 -63.21
C PHE A 551 -13.42 -45.05 -62.54
N LEU A 552 -13.02 -46.05 -63.34
CA LEU A 552 -12.35 -47.28 -62.89
C LEU A 552 -10.90 -47.25 -63.36
N ASN A 553 -9.94 -47.33 -62.44
CA ASN A 553 -8.53 -47.55 -62.79
C ASN A 553 -8.04 -48.85 -62.16
N ALA A 554 -7.58 -49.80 -62.98
CA ALA A 554 -6.98 -51.04 -62.54
C ALA A 554 -5.46 -50.97 -62.66
N GLU A 555 -4.75 -51.25 -61.58
CA GLU A 555 -3.29 -51.19 -61.50
C GLU A 555 -2.70 -52.50 -60.95
N LEU A 556 -1.49 -52.83 -61.39
CA LEU A 556 -0.81 -54.06 -60.99
C LEU A 556 0.20 -53.80 -59.87
N ASP A 557 0.20 -54.64 -58.84
CA ASP A 557 1.34 -54.72 -57.93
C ASP A 557 2.58 -55.19 -58.72
N GLY A 558 3.66 -54.41 -58.64
CA GLY A 558 4.94 -54.65 -59.31
C GLY A 558 5.62 -55.99 -59.01
N THR A 559 5.06 -56.82 -58.12
CA THR A 559 5.53 -58.19 -57.84
C THR A 559 4.73 -59.31 -58.50
N GLY A 560 3.68 -58.97 -59.28
CA GLY A 560 3.12 -59.84 -60.32
C GLY A 560 2.18 -60.96 -59.85
N GLY A 561 1.29 -60.68 -58.90
CA GLY A 561 0.25 -61.63 -58.46
C GLY A 561 -1.15 -61.04 -58.23
N ASP A 562 -1.24 -59.75 -57.90
CA ASP A 562 -2.49 -59.12 -57.43
C ASP A 562 -2.91 -57.95 -58.34
N VAL A 563 -4.21 -57.81 -58.57
CA VAL A 563 -4.81 -56.72 -59.37
C VAL A 563 -5.67 -55.85 -58.47
N THR A 564 -5.34 -54.57 -58.35
CA THR A 564 -6.08 -53.60 -57.54
C THR A 564 -6.91 -52.68 -58.43
N PHE A 565 -8.17 -52.49 -58.04
CA PHE A 565 -9.16 -51.64 -58.69
C PHE A 565 -9.45 -50.44 -57.81
N THR A 566 -9.50 -49.24 -58.38
CA THR A 566 -9.91 -48.02 -57.69
C THR A 566 -11.17 -47.45 -58.37
N PHE A 567 -12.19 -47.16 -57.57
CA PHE A 567 -13.49 -46.62 -57.98
C PHE A 567 -13.72 -45.27 -57.31
N ARG A 568 -14.41 -44.36 -57.99
CA ARG A 568 -14.85 -43.07 -57.43
C ARG A 568 -16.38 -42.98 -57.47
N ASN A 569 -16.99 -42.63 -56.34
CA ASN A 569 -18.41 -42.35 -56.24
C ASN A 569 -18.61 -40.87 -55.86
N GLU A 570 -19.17 -40.11 -56.79
CA GLU A 570 -19.42 -38.67 -56.65
C GLU A 570 -20.88 -38.38 -56.29
N THR A 571 -21.72 -39.40 -56.03
CA THR A 571 -23.14 -39.23 -55.68
C THR A 571 -23.49 -39.96 -54.38
N ALA A 572 -24.34 -39.31 -53.57
CA ALA A 572 -24.65 -39.65 -52.18
C ALA A 572 -25.45 -40.95 -51.94
N THR A 573 -25.10 -42.05 -52.60
CA THR A 573 -25.63 -43.39 -52.33
C THR A 573 -24.55 -44.29 -51.74
N GLN A 574 -24.81 -44.77 -50.52
CA GLN A 574 -23.90 -45.52 -49.66
C GLN A 574 -23.31 -46.77 -50.33
N LEU A 575 -21.98 -46.90 -50.30
CA LEU A 575 -21.26 -48.10 -50.75
C LEU A 575 -21.41 -49.23 -49.70
N THR A 576 -22.39 -50.10 -49.85
CA THR A 576 -22.68 -51.14 -48.84
C THR A 576 -22.03 -52.48 -49.20
N ALA A 577 -21.08 -52.95 -48.39
CA ALA A 577 -20.48 -54.28 -48.52
C ALA A 577 -21.27 -55.33 -47.70
N ASP A 578 -22.28 -55.96 -48.28
CA ASP A 578 -23.00 -57.07 -47.63
C ASP A 578 -22.23 -58.40 -47.78
N ARG A 579 -21.66 -58.91 -46.68
CA ARG A 579 -20.87 -60.17 -46.66
C ARG A 579 -21.69 -61.44 -46.43
N THR A 580 -23.00 -61.42 -46.68
CA THR A 580 -23.84 -62.61 -46.43
C THR A 580 -23.60 -63.79 -47.39
N THR A 581 -22.87 -63.59 -48.50
CA THR A 581 -22.37 -64.69 -49.35
C THR A 581 -20.92 -64.42 -49.74
N ALA A 582 -20.04 -65.44 -49.70
CA ALA A 582 -18.61 -65.28 -49.94
C ALA A 582 -18.32 -64.64 -51.31
N GLY A 583 -17.89 -63.36 -51.31
CA GLY A 583 -17.22 -62.69 -52.43
C GLY A 583 -18.11 -61.88 -53.38
N ALA A 584 -19.09 -61.09 -52.92
CA ALA A 584 -19.79 -60.12 -53.78
C ALA A 584 -19.95 -58.73 -53.12
N VAL A 585 -19.85 -57.65 -53.90
CA VAL A 585 -19.92 -56.24 -53.49
C VAL A 585 -20.90 -55.51 -54.41
N THR A 586 -21.85 -54.74 -53.88
CA THR A 586 -22.85 -54.03 -54.69
C THR A 586 -22.58 -52.53 -54.68
N ILE A 587 -22.41 -51.91 -55.85
CA ILE A 587 -22.17 -50.47 -56.02
C ILE A 587 -23.38 -49.89 -56.76
N ASP A 588 -24.05 -48.93 -56.15
CA ASP A 588 -25.23 -48.24 -56.70
C ASP A 588 -26.32 -49.21 -57.26
N GLY A 589 -26.54 -50.31 -56.52
CA GLY A 589 -27.51 -51.36 -56.88
C GLY A 589 -27.01 -52.45 -57.83
N THR A 590 -25.78 -52.36 -58.34
CA THR A 590 -25.18 -53.35 -59.26
C THR A 590 -24.14 -54.23 -58.54
N THR A 591 -24.35 -55.56 -58.52
CA THR A 591 -23.52 -56.50 -57.77
C THR A 591 -22.30 -57.00 -58.58
N ILE A 592 -21.11 -56.84 -58.04
CA ILE A 592 -19.81 -57.34 -58.50
C ILE A 592 -19.47 -58.61 -57.72
N SER A 593 -19.23 -59.75 -58.40
CA SER A 593 -18.95 -61.04 -57.75
C SER A 593 -17.52 -61.48 -58.05
N THR A 594 -16.68 -61.60 -57.02
CA THR A 594 -15.23 -61.79 -57.13
C THR A 594 -14.75 -63.21 -56.88
N GLY A 595 -15.63 -64.16 -56.56
CA GLY A 595 -15.23 -65.54 -56.25
C GLY A 595 -14.40 -65.64 -54.96
N ALA A 596 -14.01 -66.86 -54.58
CA ALA A 596 -13.57 -67.20 -53.22
C ALA A 596 -12.24 -66.58 -52.74
N ASN A 597 -11.49 -65.85 -53.58
CA ASN A 597 -10.12 -65.40 -53.30
C ASN A 597 -9.92 -63.87 -53.24
N GLY A 598 -10.97 -63.04 -53.29
CA GLY A 598 -10.85 -61.58 -53.14
C GLY A 598 -11.06 -61.08 -51.70
N THR A 599 -10.23 -60.15 -51.20
CA THR A 599 -10.43 -59.54 -49.86
C THR A 599 -10.29 -58.01 -49.87
N ILE A 600 -11.33 -57.37 -49.29
CA ILE A 600 -11.50 -56.03 -48.67
C ILE A 600 -11.62 -54.80 -49.60
N LEU A 601 -12.73 -54.06 -49.41
CA LEU A 601 -12.94 -52.66 -49.79
C LEU A 601 -12.40 -51.75 -48.68
N THR A 602 -11.54 -50.78 -49.01
CA THR A 602 -11.30 -49.61 -48.15
C THR A 602 -11.85 -48.38 -48.86
N GLY A 603 -12.82 -47.71 -48.24
CA GLY A 603 -13.31 -46.41 -48.67
C GLY A 603 -12.53 -45.30 -47.97
N GLU A 604 -11.97 -44.37 -48.72
CA GLU A 604 -11.31 -43.15 -48.22
C GLU A 604 -11.98 -41.93 -48.86
N LEU A 605 -12.16 -40.86 -48.09
CA LEU A 605 -12.68 -39.59 -48.61
C LEU A 605 -11.55 -38.87 -49.34
N ALA A 606 -11.71 -38.66 -50.66
CA ALA A 606 -10.72 -37.99 -51.50
C ALA A 606 -11.29 -36.69 -52.08
N PHE A 607 -10.42 -35.75 -52.43
CA PHE A 607 -10.81 -34.47 -53.04
C PHE A 607 -9.90 -34.16 -54.24
N ALA A 608 -10.40 -33.34 -55.16
CA ALA A 608 -9.61 -32.83 -56.28
C ALA A 608 -9.98 -31.38 -56.60
N SER A 609 -8.97 -30.54 -56.81
CA SER A 609 -9.14 -29.18 -57.34
C SER A 609 -9.65 -29.26 -58.77
N THR A 610 -10.76 -28.58 -59.08
CA THR A 610 -11.30 -28.49 -60.45
C THR A 610 -10.89 -27.20 -61.15
N SER A 611 -10.08 -26.36 -60.49
CA SER A 611 -9.54 -25.14 -61.06
C SER A 611 -8.69 -25.42 -62.31
N ALA A 612 -9.06 -24.80 -63.43
CA ALA A 612 -8.36 -24.93 -64.71
C ALA A 612 -6.90 -24.43 -64.67
N THR A 613 -6.44 -23.83 -63.57
CA THR A 613 -5.08 -23.26 -63.41
C THR A 613 -4.12 -24.10 -62.58
N GLY A 614 -4.53 -25.25 -62.03
CA GLY A 614 -3.62 -26.23 -61.43
C GLY A 614 -2.92 -25.79 -60.15
N GLU A 615 -3.58 -25.01 -59.29
CA GLU A 615 -3.07 -24.71 -57.94
C GLU A 615 -3.32 -25.90 -57.01
N ALA A 616 -2.28 -26.31 -56.27
CA ALA A 616 -2.31 -27.43 -55.33
C ALA A 616 -3.04 -27.02 -54.04
N VAL A 617 -3.94 -27.88 -53.58
CA VAL A 617 -4.65 -27.75 -52.30
C VAL A 617 -4.16 -28.89 -51.42
N ASP A 618 -3.46 -28.57 -50.33
CA ASP A 618 -3.05 -29.55 -49.31
C ASP A 618 -4.15 -29.63 -48.23
N VAL A 619 -4.58 -30.85 -47.89
CA VAL A 619 -5.55 -31.12 -46.82
C VAL A 619 -4.95 -32.16 -45.89
N THR A 620 -4.96 -31.89 -44.58
CA THR A 620 -4.44 -32.79 -43.55
C THR A 620 -5.60 -33.30 -42.69
N LEU A 621 -5.69 -34.64 -42.52
CA LEU A 621 -6.68 -35.31 -41.67
C LEU A 621 -5.96 -35.95 -40.47
N THR A 622 -6.46 -35.74 -39.25
CA THR A 622 -5.94 -36.40 -38.03
C THR A 622 -7.13 -37.01 -37.28
N ASP A 623 -7.20 -38.34 -37.25
CA ASP A 623 -8.21 -39.11 -36.50
C ASP A 623 -7.61 -39.70 -35.20
N ALA A 624 -8.44 -39.76 -34.17
CA ALA A 624 -8.09 -40.08 -32.79
C ALA A 624 -8.21 -41.59 -32.50
N GLY A 625 -7.06 -42.23 -32.32
CA GLY A 625 -6.83 -43.28 -31.31
C GLY A 625 -7.29 -44.71 -31.61
N THR A 626 -6.38 -45.67 -31.43
CA THR A 626 -6.65 -46.85 -30.59
C THR A 626 -5.37 -47.61 -30.24
N GLU A 627 -4.95 -47.46 -28.98
CA GLU A 627 -4.41 -48.57 -28.21
C GLU A 627 -5.53 -49.57 -27.88
N LEU A 628 -5.18 -50.86 -27.82
CA LEU A 628 -5.87 -51.93 -27.09
C LEU A 628 -4.73 -52.86 -26.62
N LEU A 629 -4.44 -53.15 -25.36
CA LEU A 629 -5.12 -52.98 -24.07
C LEU A 629 -4.07 -53.10 -22.97
N GLY A 630 -4.20 -52.28 -21.92
CA GLY A 630 -3.70 -52.54 -20.58
C GLY A 630 -4.48 -51.68 -19.60
N ALA A 631 -5.34 -52.31 -18.79
CA ALA A 631 -6.00 -51.61 -17.68
C ALA A 631 -4.93 -51.15 -16.68
N ALA A 632 -5.06 -49.91 -16.19
CA ALA A 632 -4.13 -49.20 -15.30
C ALA A 632 -2.88 -48.58 -15.96
N GLY A 633 -3.09 -47.73 -16.96
CA GLY A 633 -2.48 -46.39 -16.97
C GLY A 633 -0.95 -46.26 -16.86
N THR A 634 -0.15 -47.21 -17.33
CA THR A 634 1.31 -47.02 -17.48
C THR A 634 1.83 -47.74 -18.73
N VAL A 635 2.47 -46.98 -19.62
CA VAL A 635 3.56 -47.47 -20.48
C VAL A 635 4.72 -46.50 -20.31
N THR A 636 5.74 -47.02 -19.64
CA THR A 636 7.06 -46.46 -19.42
C THR A 636 7.78 -46.30 -20.76
N ASP A 637 8.19 -45.07 -21.12
CA ASP A 637 9.24 -44.86 -22.12
C ASP A 637 10.56 -44.62 -21.38
N SER A 638 11.44 -45.60 -21.48
CA SER A 638 12.79 -45.55 -20.94
C SER A 638 13.68 -44.74 -21.88
N SER A 639 13.75 -43.42 -21.70
CA SER A 639 14.82 -42.62 -22.30
C SER A 639 16.13 -42.86 -21.54
N SER A 640 17.13 -43.40 -22.22
CA SER A 640 18.47 -43.63 -21.68
C SER A 640 19.08 -42.34 -21.11
N ALA A 641 19.40 -42.37 -19.82
CA ALA A 641 20.08 -41.32 -19.06
C ALA A 641 21.35 -40.80 -19.74
N GLY A 642 21.49 -39.48 -19.92
CA GLY A 642 22.77 -38.90 -20.33
C GLY A 642 22.88 -37.42 -20.73
N ASP A 643 21.81 -36.68 -21.07
CA ASP A 643 21.97 -35.29 -21.53
C ASP A 643 21.64 -34.26 -20.43
N VAL A 644 22.67 -33.55 -19.96
CA VAL A 644 22.57 -32.32 -19.15
C VAL A 644 22.09 -31.19 -20.06
N LEU A 645 20.95 -30.57 -19.79
CA LEU A 645 20.46 -29.47 -20.63
C LEU A 645 21.23 -28.19 -20.30
N THR A 646 22.10 -27.83 -21.24
CA THR A 646 22.92 -26.63 -21.14
C THR A 646 22.61 -25.67 -22.29
N THR A 647 22.86 -24.37 -22.10
CA THR A 647 22.76 -23.39 -23.18
C THR A 647 23.71 -23.79 -24.32
N THR A 648 23.21 -23.89 -25.55
CA THR A 648 24.06 -24.30 -26.69
C THR A 648 24.96 -23.18 -27.24
N ALA A 649 24.73 -21.93 -26.79
CA ALA A 649 25.46 -20.72 -27.19
C ALA A 649 25.41 -19.66 -26.07
N GLU A 650 26.25 -18.62 -26.16
CA GLU A 650 26.15 -17.44 -25.29
C GLU A 650 24.75 -16.82 -25.43
N THR A 651 24.10 -16.51 -24.32
CA THR A 651 22.69 -16.07 -24.29
C THR A 651 22.56 -14.83 -23.41
N ASN A 652 21.91 -13.78 -23.91
CA ASN A 652 21.56 -12.62 -23.11
C ASN A 652 20.36 -12.98 -22.23
N LEU A 653 20.53 -12.83 -20.92
CA LEU A 653 19.45 -12.89 -19.96
C LEU A 653 18.97 -11.47 -19.69
N SER A 654 17.69 -11.22 -19.92
CA SER A 654 17.06 -9.99 -19.48
C SER A 654 16.03 -10.27 -18.40
N VAL A 655 16.05 -9.44 -17.36
CA VAL A 655 15.14 -9.52 -16.22
C VAL A 655 14.60 -8.11 -16.02
N SER A 656 13.28 -7.95 -15.98
CA SER A 656 12.65 -6.70 -15.58
C SER A 656 11.71 -6.91 -14.40
N VAL A 657 11.79 -6.04 -13.41
CA VAL A 657 10.95 -6.07 -12.20
C VAL A 657 10.10 -4.79 -12.20
N GLY A 658 8.77 -4.92 -12.16
CA GLY A 658 7.85 -3.76 -12.21
C GLY A 658 8.04 -2.90 -13.47
N GLY A 659 8.43 -3.51 -14.60
CA GLY A 659 8.72 -2.81 -15.85
C GLY A 659 10.09 -2.10 -15.93
N VAL A 660 10.91 -2.15 -14.87
CA VAL A 660 12.28 -1.61 -14.86
C VAL A 660 13.27 -2.70 -15.25
N ASP A 661 14.15 -2.40 -16.22
CA ASP A 661 15.21 -3.32 -16.65
C ASP A 661 16.26 -3.49 -15.54
N ALA A 662 16.37 -4.70 -15.01
CA ALA A 662 17.32 -5.12 -13.99
C ALA A 662 18.23 -6.25 -14.52
N SER A 663 18.43 -6.30 -15.84
CA SER A 663 19.17 -7.37 -16.49
C SER A 663 20.63 -7.46 -16.00
N PRO A 664 21.15 -8.67 -15.77
CA PRO A 664 22.54 -8.87 -15.39
C PRO A 664 23.51 -8.35 -16.46
N ALA A 665 24.61 -7.72 -16.02
CA ALA A 665 25.53 -6.98 -16.90
C ALA A 665 26.34 -7.85 -17.89
N ALA A 666 26.32 -9.17 -17.74
CA ALA A 666 27.06 -10.11 -18.58
C ALA A 666 26.14 -11.23 -19.10
N PRO A 667 26.30 -11.67 -20.37
CA PRO A 667 25.55 -12.79 -20.93
C PRO A 667 25.92 -14.11 -20.26
N LEU A 668 24.96 -15.03 -20.23
CA LEU A 668 25.19 -16.43 -19.86
C LEU A 668 26.12 -17.07 -20.88
N GLN A 669 27.09 -17.84 -20.37
CA GLN A 669 28.06 -18.53 -21.21
C GLN A 669 27.40 -19.73 -21.90
N ALA A 670 27.99 -20.22 -22.99
CA ALA A 670 27.57 -21.49 -23.58
C ALA A 670 27.92 -22.63 -22.61
N GLY A 671 26.99 -23.55 -22.39
CA GLY A 671 27.14 -24.65 -21.44
C GLY A 671 26.48 -24.41 -20.08
N SER A 672 25.76 -23.28 -19.89
CA SER A 672 25.16 -22.95 -18.60
C SER A 672 23.94 -23.82 -18.27
N THR A 673 23.84 -24.30 -17.03
CA THR A 673 22.75 -25.18 -16.53
C THR A 673 21.53 -24.39 -16.06
N VAL A 674 20.42 -25.09 -15.77
CA VAL A 674 19.21 -24.48 -15.18
C VAL A 674 19.49 -23.92 -13.78
N ALA A 675 20.31 -24.61 -12.98
CA ALA A 675 20.76 -24.13 -11.67
C ALA A 675 21.60 -22.84 -11.79
N GLU A 676 22.47 -22.73 -12.79
CA GLU A 676 23.27 -21.51 -13.04
C GLU A 676 22.40 -20.35 -13.54
N LEU A 677 21.35 -20.65 -14.33
CA LEU A 677 20.36 -19.69 -14.78
C LEU A 677 19.51 -19.15 -13.61
N ALA A 678 18.98 -20.04 -12.75
CA ALA A 678 18.29 -19.68 -11.51
C ALA A 678 19.17 -18.80 -10.62
N SER A 679 20.44 -19.17 -10.43
CA SER A 679 21.40 -18.39 -9.65
C SER A 679 21.68 -17.01 -10.23
N THR A 680 21.69 -16.88 -11.56
CA THR A 680 21.92 -15.58 -12.20
C THR A 680 20.70 -14.67 -12.04
N ILE A 681 19.49 -15.23 -12.08
CA ILE A 681 18.24 -14.50 -11.83
C ILE A 681 18.12 -14.10 -10.34
N ASN A 682 18.50 -14.99 -9.40
CA ASN A 682 18.62 -14.67 -7.98
C ASN A 682 19.59 -13.54 -7.66
N GLY A 683 20.50 -13.21 -8.59
CA GLY A 683 21.38 -12.05 -8.46
C GLY A 683 20.69 -10.71 -8.70
N VAL A 684 19.44 -10.72 -9.17
CA VAL A 684 18.60 -9.54 -9.41
C VAL A 684 17.77 -9.24 -8.16
N SER A 685 17.86 -8.00 -7.67
CA SER A 685 17.15 -7.58 -6.45
C SER A 685 15.63 -7.70 -6.61
N GLY A 686 14.96 -8.31 -5.63
CA GLY A 686 13.51 -8.47 -5.62
C GLY A 686 12.99 -9.66 -6.44
N VAL A 687 13.87 -10.60 -6.84
CA VAL A 687 13.49 -11.81 -7.57
C VAL A 687 14.15 -13.03 -6.94
N SER A 688 13.33 -14.01 -6.57
CA SER A 688 13.77 -15.36 -6.20
C SER A 688 13.49 -16.34 -7.33
N ALA A 689 14.44 -17.21 -7.60
CA ALA A 689 14.45 -18.20 -8.67
C ALA A 689 15.11 -19.49 -8.20
N TYR A 690 14.57 -20.62 -8.63
CA TYR A 690 15.08 -21.93 -8.27
C TYR A 690 14.83 -22.93 -9.39
N GLU A 691 15.62 -24.00 -9.37
CA GLU A 691 15.36 -25.18 -10.17
C GLU A 691 14.45 -26.12 -9.36
N GLU A 692 13.26 -26.43 -9.88
CA GLU A 692 12.37 -27.43 -9.30
C GLU A 692 12.63 -28.80 -9.96
N ILE A 693 12.96 -29.79 -9.15
CA ILE A 693 13.24 -31.17 -9.55
C ILE A 693 12.18 -32.05 -8.91
N ASN A 694 11.37 -32.70 -9.73
CA ASN A 694 10.39 -33.68 -9.28
C ASN A 694 10.98 -35.10 -9.40
N LEU A 695 10.76 -35.94 -8.38
CA LEU A 695 11.23 -37.31 -8.29
C LEU A 695 10.15 -38.21 -7.68
N THR A 696 10.16 -39.51 -7.97
CA THR A 696 9.25 -40.48 -7.34
C THR A 696 10.03 -41.68 -6.83
N ILE A 697 9.90 -42.00 -5.54
CA ILE A 697 10.51 -43.15 -4.87
C ILE A 697 9.43 -44.23 -4.69
N THR A 698 9.75 -45.47 -5.04
CA THR A 698 8.84 -46.62 -4.87
C THR A 698 9.40 -47.60 -3.85
N ASP A 699 8.54 -48.48 -3.30
CA ASP A 699 8.89 -49.45 -2.25
C ASP A 699 10.00 -50.44 -2.66
N SER A 700 10.21 -50.59 -3.97
CA SER A 700 11.28 -51.43 -4.53
C SER A 700 12.65 -50.76 -4.57
N ALA A 701 12.76 -49.49 -4.17
CA ALA A 701 13.98 -48.69 -4.28
C ALA A 701 14.83 -48.65 -3.00
N LEU A 702 14.28 -49.00 -1.83
CA LEU A 702 14.95 -48.82 -0.53
C LEU A 702 14.73 -50.02 0.42
N GLU A 703 15.78 -50.45 1.12
CA GLU A 703 15.72 -51.47 2.18
C GLU A 703 15.74 -50.84 3.59
N SER A 704 15.25 -51.58 4.59
CA SER A 704 15.23 -51.13 5.99
C SER A 704 16.64 -50.82 6.53
N GLY A 705 16.89 -49.54 6.84
CA GLY A 705 18.16 -49.05 7.41
C GLY A 705 19.08 -48.34 6.42
N GLU A 706 18.64 -48.13 5.18
CA GLU A 706 19.35 -47.33 4.18
C GLU A 706 19.15 -45.83 4.41
N GLN A 707 20.16 -45.04 4.04
CA GLN A 707 20.14 -43.57 4.13
C GLN A 707 19.96 -42.96 2.75
N LEU A 708 19.10 -41.95 2.65
CA LEU A 708 18.98 -41.08 1.49
C LEU A 708 19.84 -39.83 1.71
N ARG A 709 20.90 -39.70 0.94
CA ARG A 709 21.80 -38.54 0.97
C ARG A 709 21.43 -37.58 -0.15
N PHE A 710 21.08 -36.37 0.21
CA PHE A 710 20.89 -35.25 -0.70
C PHE A 710 22.18 -34.45 -0.74
N SER A 711 22.77 -34.25 -1.91
CA SER A 711 24.01 -33.49 -2.07
C SER A 711 23.82 -32.35 -3.06
N ALA A 712 24.22 -31.15 -2.66
CA ALA A 712 24.30 -29.99 -3.54
C ALA A 712 25.53 -29.14 -3.15
N GLY A 713 26.36 -28.79 -4.14
CA GLY A 713 27.55 -27.95 -3.92
C GLY A 713 28.60 -28.55 -2.97
N GLY A 714 28.60 -29.88 -2.78
CA GLY A 714 29.50 -30.58 -1.84
C GLY A 714 29.03 -30.59 -0.38
N THR A 715 27.79 -30.17 -0.11
CA THR A 715 27.13 -30.32 1.18
C THR A 715 26.17 -31.50 1.13
N ASP A 716 26.38 -32.48 2.01
CA ASP A 716 25.59 -33.71 2.07
C ASP A 716 24.63 -33.68 3.26
N ILE A 717 23.36 -34.01 3.01
CA ILE A 717 22.29 -34.09 4.01
C ILE A 717 21.72 -35.50 4.00
N ASP A 718 21.90 -36.23 5.09
CA ASP A 718 21.47 -37.63 5.23
C ASP A 718 20.12 -37.71 5.93
N VAL A 719 19.14 -38.28 5.23
CA VAL A 719 17.83 -38.65 5.80
C VAL A 719 17.82 -40.16 6.04
N THR A 720 17.57 -40.56 7.28
CA THR A 720 17.41 -41.98 7.64
C THR A 720 15.97 -42.19 8.09
N ALA A 721 15.27 -43.15 7.49
CA ALA A 721 13.91 -43.45 7.91
C ALA A 721 13.86 -44.04 9.32
N THR A 722 13.00 -43.49 10.14
CA THR A 722 12.70 -43.90 11.50
C THR A 722 11.79 -45.14 11.44
N PRO A 723 12.18 -46.27 12.07
CA PRO A 723 11.34 -47.45 12.06
C PRO A 723 10.02 -47.22 12.81
N ASP A 724 8.95 -47.85 12.34
CA ASP A 724 7.65 -47.84 13.02
C ASP A 724 7.71 -48.53 14.40
N SER A 725 6.60 -48.51 15.14
CA SER A 725 6.50 -49.13 16.47
C SER A 725 6.76 -50.64 16.50
N ASP A 726 6.69 -51.30 15.33
CA ASP A 726 6.95 -52.74 15.14
C ASP A 726 8.37 -53.00 14.60
N GLY A 727 9.17 -51.95 14.35
CA GLY A 727 10.54 -52.01 13.89
C GLY A 727 10.71 -52.14 12.37
N ASN A 728 9.66 -51.87 11.59
CA ASN A 728 9.68 -51.95 10.13
C ASN A 728 9.92 -50.56 9.50
N PHE A 729 10.56 -50.56 8.33
CA PHE A 729 10.66 -49.39 7.46
C PHE A 729 9.33 -49.18 6.72
N THR A 730 8.88 -47.93 6.65
CA THR A 730 7.71 -47.54 5.85
C THR A 730 8.04 -46.31 5.02
N LEU A 731 7.54 -46.27 3.78
CA LEU A 731 7.70 -45.11 2.90
C LEU A 731 6.99 -43.86 3.44
N GLN A 732 5.91 -44.05 4.19
CA GLN A 732 5.26 -42.97 4.93
C GLN A 732 6.19 -42.37 5.99
N GLY A 733 6.83 -43.21 6.82
CA GLY A 733 7.84 -42.75 7.78
C GLY A 733 9.02 -42.04 7.11
N LEU A 734 9.49 -42.56 5.97
CA LEU A 734 10.52 -41.88 5.18
C LEU A 734 10.07 -40.50 4.67
N ALA A 735 8.84 -40.36 4.17
CA ALA A 735 8.31 -39.07 3.74
C ALA A 735 8.23 -38.09 4.92
N ASP A 736 7.79 -38.57 6.09
CA ASP A 736 7.77 -37.79 7.34
C ASP A 736 9.18 -37.35 7.77
N ASP A 737 10.18 -38.23 7.68
CA ASP A 737 11.56 -37.92 8.03
C ASP A 737 12.23 -36.98 7.01
N ILE A 738 11.92 -37.09 5.72
CA ILE A 738 12.34 -36.11 4.70
C ILE A 738 11.73 -34.75 5.06
N ASN A 739 10.41 -34.69 5.26
CA ASN A 739 9.72 -33.44 5.64
C ASN A 739 10.12 -32.90 7.02
N GLY A 740 10.78 -33.70 7.86
CA GLY A 740 11.30 -33.32 9.17
C GLY A 740 12.76 -32.89 9.16
N THR A 741 13.47 -33.04 8.04
CA THR A 741 14.89 -32.71 7.90
C THR A 741 15.09 -31.27 7.39
N ASP A 742 16.06 -30.55 7.95
CA ASP A 742 16.42 -29.20 7.51
C ASP A 742 17.42 -29.23 6.34
N PHE A 743 16.97 -28.79 5.16
CA PHE A 743 17.79 -28.76 3.93
C PHE A 743 18.47 -27.40 3.67
N SER A 744 18.26 -26.40 4.53
CA SER A 744 18.75 -25.03 4.34
C SER A 744 20.27 -24.92 4.22
N THR A 745 21.01 -25.81 4.90
CA THR A 745 22.49 -25.83 4.85
C THR A 745 23.05 -26.17 3.46
N ALA A 746 22.28 -26.88 2.63
CA ALA A 746 22.61 -27.17 1.24
C ALA A 746 21.91 -26.22 0.26
N ASN A 747 21.22 -25.19 0.76
CA ASN A 747 20.40 -24.25 -0.02
C ASN A 747 19.36 -24.95 -0.90
N MET A 748 18.71 -25.96 -0.34
CA MET A 748 17.61 -26.70 -0.97
C MET A 748 16.38 -26.65 -0.06
N ASP A 749 15.21 -26.74 -0.68
CA ASP A 749 13.95 -27.03 -0.02
C ASP A 749 13.41 -28.34 -0.61
N VAL A 750 13.10 -29.30 0.25
CA VAL A 750 12.71 -30.65 -0.18
C VAL A 750 11.43 -31.03 0.53
N SER A 751 10.39 -31.31 -0.25
CA SER A 751 9.14 -31.86 0.25
C SER A 751 8.92 -33.27 -0.29
N ALA A 752 8.28 -34.11 0.51
CA ALA A 752 7.93 -35.47 0.17
C ALA A 752 6.45 -35.73 0.46
N THR A 753 5.71 -36.26 -0.51
CA THR A 753 4.30 -36.66 -0.32
C THR A 753 4.20 -38.16 -0.50
N TYR A 754 3.68 -38.86 0.51
CA TYR A 754 3.37 -40.27 0.41
C TYR A 754 1.94 -40.47 -0.12
N ASP A 755 1.81 -41.18 -1.23
CA ASP A 755 0.52 -41.60 -1.76
C ASP A 755 0.21 -43.03 -1.26
N ALA A 756 -0.80 -43.13 -0.40
CA ALA A 756 -1.23 -44.38 0.20
C ALA A 756 -1.88 -45.36 -0.81
N ASP A 757 -2.39 -44.87 -1.94
CA ASP A 757 -3.05 -45.68 -2.96
C ASP A 757 -2.03 -46.32 -3.93
N SER A 758 -0.96 -45.60 -4.28
CA SER A 758 0.11 -46.09 -5.17
C SER A 758 1.29 -46.71 -4.43
N GLY A 759 1.48 -46.38 -3.14
CA GLY A 759 2.64 -46.84 -2.36
C GLY A 759 3.94 -46.16 -2.79
N GLU A 760 3.84 -44.93 -3.31
CA GLU A 760 4.96 -44.14 -3.82
C GLU A 760 5.17 -42.88 -2.95
N VAL A 761 6.40 -42.35 -2.95
CA VAL A 761 6.75 -41.05 -2.37
C VAL A 761 7.15 -40.13 -3.50
N SER A 762 6.38 -39.07 -3.73
CA SER A 762 6.77 -38.00 -4.66
C SER A 762 7.61 -36.98 -3.92
N LEU A 763 8.83 -36.72 -4.39
CA LEU A 763 9.71 -35.70 -3.85
C LEU A 763 9.73 -34.50 -4.79
N THR A 764 9.60 -33.31 -4.23
CA THR A 764 9.83 -32.04 -4.92
C THR A 764 11.06 -31.40 -4.29
N ILE A 765 12.12 -31.21 -5.07
CA ILE A 765 13.37 -30.58 -4.63
C ILE A 765 13.47 -29.22 -5.32
N ARG A 766 13.49 -28.15 -4.54
CA ARG A 766 13.75 -26.78 -4.99
C ARG A 766 15.20 -26.45 -4.71
N ASN A 767 15.99 -26.36 -5.76
CA ASN A 767 17.41 -26.13 -5.71
C ASN A 767 17.73 -24.65 -5.93
N TYR A 768 18.13 -23.98 -4.85
CA TYR A 768 18.60 -22.59 -4.86
C TYR A 768 20.15 -22.52 -4.91
N SER A 769 20.84 -23.66 -4.84
CA SER A 769 22.27 -23.75 -4.53
C SER A 769 23.22 -23.40 -5.68
N ALA A 770 22.71 -23.08 -6.87
CA ALA A 770 23.48 -22.91 -8.12
C ALA A 770 24.28 -24.14 -8.58
N ASN A 771 24.19 -25.26 -7.85
CA ASN A 771 24.91 -26.49 -8.12
C ASN A 771 23.92 -27.59 -8.47
N THR A 772 24.34 -28.54 -9.30
CA THR A 772 23.57 -29.75 -9.56
C THR A 772 23.25 -30.49 -8.26
N VAL A 773 21.99 -30.92 -8.12
CA VAL A 773 21.55 -31.81 -7.04
C VAL A 773 21.88 -33.26 -7.40
N SER A 774 22.43 -34.01 -6.45
CA SER A 774 22.51 -35.45 -6.55
C SER A 774 21.88 -36.15 -5.36
N LEU A 775 21.14 -37.22 -5.64
CA LEU A 775 20.60 -38.11 -4.61
C LEU A 775 21.37 -39.42 -4.60
N GLU A 776 21.82 -39.82 -3.42
CA GLU A 776 22.54 -41.05 -3.20
C GLU A 776 21.85 -41.94 -2.17
N THR A 777 21.80 -43.25 -2.45
CA THR A 777 21.45 -44.25 -1.43
C THR A 777 22.66 -45.14 -1.18
N GLU A 778 22.98 -45.39 0.09
CA GLU A 778 24.04 -46.33 0.47
C GLU A 778 23.40 -47.63 1.00
N ASN A 779 23.50 -48.71 0.22
CA ASN A 779 22.97 -49.99 0.64
C ASN A 779 23.81 -50.63 1.77
N ALA A 780 23.30 -51.68 2.42
CA ALA A 780 23.99 -52.41 3.49
C ALA A 780 25.37 -53.01 3.09
N SER A 781 25.75 -52.96 1.81
CA SER A 781 27.03 -53.42 1.25
C SER A 781 28.00 -52.28 0.89
N GLY A 782 27.63 -51.00 1.10
CA GLY A 782 28.44 -49.82 0.79
C GLY A 782 28.49 -49.47 -0.70
N GLN A 783 27.45 -49.82 -1.47
CA GLN A 783 27.31 -49.47 -2.87
C GLN A 783 26.45 -48.20 -3.00
N THR A 784 27.02 -47.15 -3.57
CA THR A 784 26.36 -45.87 -3.84
C THR A 784 25.57 -45.95 -5.14
N ILE A 785 24.29 -45.62 -5.09
CA ILE A 785 23.47 -45.34 -6.27
C ILE A 785 23.40 -43.83 -6.41
N THR A 786 24.14 -43.24 -7.35
CA THR A 786 24.19 -41.79 -7.53
C THR A 786 23.29 -41.36 -8.68
N VAL A 787 22.24 -40.60 -8.38
CA VAL A 787 21.49 -39.82 -9.38
C VAL A 787 22.20 -38.48 -9.51
N ALA A 788 23.16 -38.37 -10.43
CA ALA A 788 23.83 -37.11 -10.76
C ALA A 788 23.58 -36.75 -12.22
N GLU A 789 23.37 -35.46 -12.49
CA GLU A 789 23.29 -34.90 -13.83
C GLU A 789 24.59 -35.24 -14.61
N GLY A 790 24.47 -36.08 -15.65
CA GLY A 790 25.58 -36.42 -16.55
C GLY A 790 26.53 -37.57 -16.13
N GLY A 791 26.24 -38.32 -15.07
CA GLY A 791 27.02 -39.50 -14.67
C GLY A 791 26.40 -40.84 -15.11
N THR A 792 27.21 -41.77 -15.66
CA THR A 792 26.76 -43.14 -15.94
C THR A 792 27.08 -44.06 -14.76
N THR A 793 26.09 -44.64 -14.08
CA THR A 793 26.06 -46.09 -13.74
C THR A 793 24.76 -46.56 -13.05
N ASP A 794 24.24 -47.66 -13.60
CA ASP A 794 23.34 -48.71 -13.08
C ASP A 794 22.29 -48.37 -11.99
N ILE A 795 21.06 -48.14 -12.45
CA ILE A 795 19.85 -48.56 -11.73
C ILE A 795 18.98 -49.36 -12.71
N GLY A 796 18.69 -50.60 -12.38
CA GLY A 796 17.82 -51.47 -13.17
C GLY A 796 16.35 -51.07 -13.06
N GLU A 797 15.69 -50.96 -14.22
CA GLU A 797 14.24 -51.04 -14.52
C GLU A 797 13.16 -50.37 -13.64
N ASN A 798 13.48 -49.57 -12.62
CA ASN A 798 12.47 -48.72 -11.95
C ASN A 798 12.70 -47.25 -12.32
N ALA A 799 11.78 -46.69 -13.10
CA ALA A 799 11.91 -45.38 -13.74
C ALA A 799 11.86 -44.23 -12.74
N LEU A 800 12.94 -43.44 -12.68
CA LEU A 800 12.98 -42.11 -12.06
C LEU A 800 12.86 -41.09 -13.20
N ASN A 801 11.73 -40.38 -13.30
CA ASN A 801 11.59 -39.26 -14.23
C ASN A 801 12.15 -38.01 -13.55
N LEU A 802 13.30 -37.53 -14.00
CA LEU A 802 13.89 -36.28 -13.53
C LEU A 802 13.48 -35.15 -14.48
N SER A 803 12.70 -34.18 -14.01
CA SER A 803 12.39 -32.95 -14.76
C SER A 803 12.86 -31.74 -13.97
N GLY A 804 13.82 -30.98 -14.51
CA GLY A 804 14.25 -29.69 -13.96
C GLY A 804 13.47 -28.54 -14.61
N GLU A 805 12.71 -27.80 -13.81
CA GLU A 805 11.94 -26.63 -14.24
C GLU A 805 12.50 -25.37 -13.58
N LEU A 806 12.79 -24.32 -14.36
CA LEU A 806 13.14 -23.03 -13.77
C LEU A 806 11.88 -22.32 -13.31
N LYS A 807 11.78 -22.09 -12.01
CA LYS A 807 10.75 -21.26 -11.39
C LYS A 807 11.36 -19.94 -10.94
N PHE A 808 10.61 -18.85 -11.07
CA PHE A 808 10.99 -17.55 -10.52
C PHE A 808 9.75 -16.77 -10.09
N TYR A 809 9.91 -15.90 -9.11
CA TYR A 809 8.86 -15.06 -8.54
C TYR A 809 9.46 -13.75 -8.02
N SER A 810 8.63 -12.71 -7.91
CA SER A 810 9.05 -11.48 -7.24
C SER A 810 8.99 -11.66 -5.72
N ASP A 811 9.99 -11.11 -5.04
CA ASP A 811 10.03 -11.01 -3.58
C ASP A 811 9.22 -9.81 -3.05
N ASP A 812 8.85 -8.88 -3.93
CA ASP A 812 8.26 -7.57 -3.64
C ASP A 812 6.87 -7.34 -4.30
N GLY A 813 6.20 -8.40 -4.74
CA GLY A 813 4.88 -8.36 -5.38
C GLY A 813 4.84 -7.79 -6.81
N LYS A 814 5.95 -7.28 -7.35
CA LYS A 814 6.03 -6.68 -8.68
C LYS A 814 6.15 -7.73 -9.79
N ASP A 815 5.70 -7.38 -10.99
CA ASP A 815 5.84 -8.26 -12.15
C ASP A 815 7.30 -8.52 -12.49
N VAL A 816 7.68 -9.81 -12.56
CA VAL A 816 9.00 -10.24 -13.03
C VAL A 816 8.87 -10.82 -14.43
N ASN A 817 9.48 -10.16 -15.40
CA ASN A 817 9.64 -10.72 -16.73
C ASN A 817 11.08 -11.18 -16.92
N VAL A 818 11.25 -12.45 -17.26
CA VAL A 818 12.55 -13.03 -17.61
C VAL A 818 12.49 -13.44 -19.08
N THR A 819 13.39 -12.88 -19.89
CA THR A 819 13.54 -13.32 -21.29
C THR A 819 14.98 -13.68 -21.60
N LEU A 820 15.15 -14.76 -22.37
CA LEU A 820 16.43 -15.19 -22.91
C LEU A 820 16.49 -14.78 -24.38
N SER A 821 17.58 -14.18 -24.84
CA SER A 821 17.75 -13.77 -26.24
C SER A 821 19.14 -14.11 -26.77
N ASP A 822 19.22 -14.41 -28.07
CA ASP A 822 20.50 -14.62 -28.75
C ASP A 822 21.21 -13.26 -28.92
N PRO A 823 22.44 -13.08 -28.36
CA PRO A 823 23.17 -11.82 -28.39
C PRO A 823 23.61 -11.38 -29.80
N THR A 824 23.57 -12.29 -30.78
CA THR A 824 24.01 -12.03 -32.16
C THR A 824 22.87 -11.72 -33.12
N THR A 825 21.67 -12.26 -32.89
CA THR A 825 20.51 -12.12 -33.78
C THR A 825 19.39 -11.23 -33.22
N GLY A 826 19.38 -10.98 -31.90
CA GLY A 826 18.48 -10.01 -31.26
C GLY A 826 17.01 -10.44 -31.22
N GLY A 827 16.72 -11.75 -31.26
CA GLY A 827 15.39 -12.33 -31.09
C GLY A 827 15.26 -13.06 -29.76
N GLU A 828 14.07 -12.97 -29.14
CA GLU A 828 13.70 -13.69 -27.93
C GLU A 828 13.66 -15.21 -28.20
N LEU A 829 14.44 -15.97 -27.44
CA LEU A 829 14.50 -17.43 -27.48
C LEU A 829 13.41 -18.05 -26.60
N PHE A 830 13.08 -17.42 -25.47
CA PHE A 830 11.98 -17.77 -24.56
C PHE A 830 11.50 -16.53 -23.81
N SER A 831 10.19 -16.30 -23.72
CA SER A 831 9.58 -15.24 -22.91
C SER A 831 8.69 -15.83 -21.82
N GLY A 832 8.89 -15.39 -20.58
CA GLY A 832 7.98 -15.64 -19.47
C GLY A 832 6.66 -14.87 -19.64
N ASN A 833 5.59 -15.42 -19.09
CA ASN A 833 4.19 -14.96 -19.21
C ASN A 833 4.04 -13.43 -19.02
N SER A 834 3.65 -12.70 -20.08
CA SER A 834 3.41 -11.24 -20.05
C SER A 834 1.92 -10.92 -19.84
N ALA A 835 1.35 -11.39 -18.73
CA ALA A 835 -0.02 -11.05 -18.36
C ALA A 835 -0.17 -11.02 -16.84
N SER A 836 -0.02 -9.84 -16.24
CA SER A 836 -0.59 -9.52 -14.95
C SER A 836 -1.07 -8.07 -14.98
N GLU A 837 -2.25 -7.83 -14.40
CA GLU A 837 -2.74 -6.49 -14.12
C GLU A 837 -1.94 -5.93 -12.93
N ASP A 838 -1.63 -4.63 -12.96
CA ASP A 838 -0.80 -3.94 -11.97
C ASP A 838 -1.24 -4.30 -10.53
N TYR A 839 -0.35 -4.96 -9.79
CA TYR A 839 -0.50 -5.18 -8.36
C TYR A 839 -0.41 -3.84 -7.63
N THR A 840 -1.38 -3.56 -6.76
CA THR A 840 -1.41 -2.36 -5.90
C THR A 840 -1.53 -2.74 -4.43
N GLY A 841 -0.86 -3.85 -4.04
CA GLY A 841 -0.62 -4.13 -2.64
C GLY A 841 0.11 -2.95 -2.01
N VAL A 842 -0.28 -2.60 -0.78
CA VAL A 842 0.36 -1.56 0.02
C VAL A 842 1.83 -1.95 0.21
N ASN A 843 2.77 -1.14 -0.27
CA ASN A 843 4.19 -1.45 -0.09
C ASN A 843 4.58 -1.37 1.41
N GLY A 844 5.53 -2.19 1.86
CA GLY A 844 6.21 -2.00 3.15
C GLY A 844 7.03 -0.70 3.19
N LEU A 845 7.78 -0.44 4.28
CA LEU A 845 8.53 0.82 4.41
C LEU A 845 9.42 1.06 3.18
N GLU A 846 9.20 2.15 2.45
CA GLU A 846 9.97 2.60 1.30
C GLU A 846 10.85 3.82 1.63
N ASP A 847 11.77 4.13 0.70
CA ASP A 847 12.60 5.31 0.79
C ASP A 847 11.73 6.58 0.79
N GLY A 848 11.74 7.30 1.92
CA GLY A 848 10.96 8.52 2.07
C GLY A 848 9.60 8.33 2.72
N ASP A 849 9.31 7.19 3.34
CA ASP A 849 8.07 7.01 4.12
C ASP A 849 8.17 7.58 5.53
N LEU A 850 9.29 7.32 6.21
CA LEU A 850 9.49 7.67 7.62
C LEU A 850 10.69 8.59 7.80
N LEU A 851 10.50 9.66 8.60
CA LEU A 851 11.58 10.42 9.20
C LEU A 851 11.57 10.21 10.71
N ILE A 852 12.76 9.97 11.27
CA ILE A 852 12.98 9.98 12.71
C ILE A 852 13.96 11.11 13.04
N ASN A 853 13.57 12.07 13.88
CA ASN A 853 14.38 13.25 14.19
C ASN A 853 14.84 14.03 12.94
N GLY A 854 13.98 14.08 11.92
CA GLY A 854 14.29 14.71 10.63
C GLY A 854 15.29 13.92 9.75
N VAL A 855 15.67 12.70 10.14
CA VAL A 855 16.51 11.80 9.34
C VAL A 855 15.62 10.78 8.64
N THR A 856 15.76 10.65 7.33
CA THR A 856 15.00 9.68 6.54
C THR A 856 15.44 8.25 6.84
N ILE A 857 14.47 7.37 7.09
CA ILE A 857 14.71 5.93 7.17
C ILE A 857 14.64 5.37 5.74
N GLY A 858 15.59 4.51 5.39
CA GLY A 858 15.57 3.82 4.11
C GLY A 858 14.53 2.70 4.08
N GLY A 859 14.18 2.23 2.89
CA GLY A 859 13.21 1.15 2.75
C GLY A 859 13.61 -0.14 3.47
N ALA A 860 12.59 -0.89 3.91
CA ALA A 860 12.73 -2.20 4.53
C ALA A 860 13.33 -3.22 3.56
N ASP A 861 14.43 -3.85 3.96
CA ASP A 861 15.07 -4.90 3.18
C ASP A 861 14.39 -6.24 3.45
N VAL A 862 13.75 -6.82 2.44
CA VAL A 862 13.06 -8.13 2.54
C VAL A 862 14.00 -9.25 3.02
N ASN A 863 15.31 -9.12 2.79
CA ASN A 863 16.30 -10.13 3.19
C ASN A 863 16.68 -10.03 4.67
N ALA A 864 16.30 -8.94 5.35
CA ALA A 864 16.47 -8.83 6.80
C ALA A 864 15.51 -9.75 7.56
N ASP A 865 14.37 -10.10 6.94
CA ASP A 865 13.43 -11.09 7.47
C ASP A 865 13.62 -12.47 6.82
N THR A 866 14.37 -13.33 7.53
CA THR A 866 14.55 -14.74 7.18
C THR A 866 13.51 -15.67 7.82
N SER A 867 12.60 -15.12 8.64
CA SER A 867 11.71 -15.88 9.52
C SER A 867 10.28 -15.95 9.01
N SER A 868 9.76 -14.89 8.37
CA SER A 868 8.44 -14.92 7.73
C SER A 868 8.50 -15.71 6.42
N ALA A 869 7.49 -16.55 6.17
CA ALA A 869 7.36 -17.28 4.92
C ALA A 869 6.59 -16.43 3.89
N THR A 870 6.93 -16.60 2.61
CA THR A 870 6.24 -15.95 1.47
C THR A 870 5.54 -16.98 0.57
N VAL A 871 5.77 -18.27 0.78
CA VAL A 871 5.24 -19.37 -0.05
C VAL A 871 4.76 -20.52 0.83
N SER A 872 3.74 -21.24 0.37
CA SER A 872 3.28 -22.45 1.02
C SER A 872 4.30 -23.58 0.91
N SER A 873 4.39 -24.43 1.93
CA SER A 873 5.31 -25.58 1.98
C SER A 873 5.07 -26.60 0.85
N ASP A 874 3.87 -26.62 0.27
CA ASP A 874 3.50 -27.51 -0.84
C ASP A 874 3.92 -26.98 -2.23
N GLY A 875 4.39 -25.73 -2.34
CA GLY A 875 4.75 -25.09 -3.61
C GLY A 875 3.62 -24.48 -4.40
N SER A 876 2.39 -24.54 -3.91
CA SER A 876 1.27 -23.80 -4.48
C SER A 876 1.45 -22.31 -4.17
N LYS A 877 1.13 -21.45 -5.16
CA LYS A 877 1.18 -19.98 -5.07
C LYS A 877 0.09 -19.43 -4.15
N ILE A 878 0.22 -19.70 -2.85
CA ILE A 878 -0.54 -18.96 -1.85
C ILE A 878 0.46 -18.18 -1.03
N LEU A 879 0.49 -16.87 -1.26
CA LEU A 879 1.37 -15.92 -0.58
C LEU A 879 0.95 -15.88 0.88
N SER A 880 1.84 -16.32 1.77
CA SER A 880 1.55 -16.31 3.20
C SER A 880 1.74 -14.91 3.78
N SER A 881 2.81 -14.16 3.49
CA SER A 881 2.94 -12.76 3.94
C SER A 881 3.99 -11.98 3.13
N GLU A 882 3.89 -10.65 3.08
CA GLU A 882 4.96 -9.81 2.49
C GLU A 882 6.06 -9.51 3.52
N LYS A 883 7.32 -9.86 3.20
CA LYS A 883 8.49 -9.64 4.08
C LYS A 883 8.87 -8.17 4.23
N SER A 884 8.64 -7.36 3.21
CA SER A 884 8.88 -5.90 3.23
C SER A 884 8.07 -5.20 4.32
N GLN A 885 6.92 -5.76 4.68
CA GLN A 885 6.01 -5.24 5.70
C GLN A 885 6.26 -5.85 7.09
N SER A 886 7.23 -6.76 7.25
CA SER A 886 7.42 -7.40 8.55
C SER A 886 8.12 -6.47 9.54
N ALA A 887 7.77 -6.60 10.82
CA ALA A 887 8.42 -5.88 11.90
C ALA A 887 9.93 -6.10 11.95
N ILE A 888 10.39 -7.30 11.57
CA ILE A 888 11.82 -7.64 11.51
C ILE A 888 12.54 -6.78 10.46
N ALA A 889 11.97 -6.67 9.25
CA ALA A 889 12.56 -5.88 8.18
C ALA A 889 12.54 -4.37 8.48
N ILE A 890 11.43 -3.88 9.04
CA ILE A 890 11.27 -2.46 9.41
C ILE A 890 12.21 -2.10 10.57
N ALA A 891 12.30 -2.92 11.62
CA ALA A 891 13.22 -2.68 12.73
C ALA A 891 14.68 -2.67 12.27
N ALA A 892 15.05 -3.57 11.34
CA ALA A 892 16.39 -3.58 10.75
C ALA A 892 16.70 -2.29 9.98
N ALA A 893 15.74 -1.76 9.21
CA ALA A 893 15.89 -0.50 8.49
C ALA A 893 16.09 0.70 9.43
N ILE A 894 15.32 0.79 10.52
CA ILE A 894 15.45 1.86 11.53
C ILE A 894 16.79 1.74 12.27
N ASN A 895 17.14 0.53 12.73
CA ASN A 895 18.39 0.28 13.46
C ASN A 895 19.64 0.53 12.61
N LYS A 896 19.55 0.47 11.28
CA LYS A 896 20.67 0.78 10.37
C LYS A 896 21.14 2.24 10.48
N VAL A 897 20.26 3.15 10.88
CA VAL A 897 20.54 4.59 11.04
C VAL A 897 20.42 5.06 12.51
N SER A 898 20.39 4.13 13.47
CA SER A 898 20.20 4.43 14.91
C SER A 898 21.27 5.35 15.49
N ASP A 899 22.49 5.33 14.95
CA ASP A 899 23.59 6.21 15.38
C ASP A 899 23.34 7.68 15.01
N GLU A 900 22.55 7.93 13.96
CA GLU A 900 22.18 9.28 13.49
C GLU A 900 20.87 9.75 14.11
N THR A 901 19.88 8.86 14.21
CA THR A 901 18.56 9.17 14.79
C THR A 901 18.59 9.18 16.31
N GLY A 902 19.45 8.38 16.95
CA GLY A 902 19.42 8.13 18.39
C GLY A 902 18.27 7.24 18.86
N VAL A 903 17.59 6.55 17.93
CA VAL A 903 16.42 5.70 18.19
C VAL A 903 16.72 4.26 17.80
N SER A 904 16.38 3.31 18.67
CA SER A 904 16.45 1.87 18.43
C SER A 904 15.05 1.29 18.27
N ALA A 905 14.92 0.30 17.39
CA ALA A 905 13.69 -0.47 17.18
C ALA A 905 13.88 -1.90 17.70
N GLU A 906 12.95 -2.36 18.53
CA GLU A 906 12.84 -3.76 18.97
C GLU A 906 11.60 -4.39 18.34
N VAL A 907 11.71 -5.66 17.96
CA VAL A 907 10.59 -6.41 17.38
C VAL A 907 9.77 -7.02 18.51
N ASN A 908 8.46 -6.77 18.53
CA ASN A 908 7.54 -7.36 19.50
C ASN A 908 7.03 -8.72 19.01
N ALA A 909 6.53 -9.55 19.92
CA ALA A 909 5.86 -10.79 19.53
C ALA A 909 4.56 -10.49 18.75
N THR A 910 4.32 -11.25 17.69
CA THR A 910 3.06 -11.17 16.93
C THR A 910 2.04 -12.08 17.58
N GLU A 911 0.91 -11.53 18.02
CA GLU A 911 -0.17 -12.30 18.65
C GLU A 911 -1.47 -12.20 17.85
N VAL A 912 -2.08 -13.35 17.57
CA VAL A 912 -3.42 -13.46 16.96
C VAL A 912 -4.34 -14.16 17.93
N VAL A 913 -5.37 -13.48 18.41
CA VAL A 913 -6.33 -14.02 19.39
C VAL A 913 -7.62 -14.37 18.66
N GLY A 914 -8.00 -15.65 18.62
CA GLY A 914 -9.25 -16.09 18.00
C GLY A 914 -10.51 -15.54 18.68
N GLY A 915 -11.69 -15.78 18.07
CA GLY A 915 -12.95 -15.12 18.42
C GLY A 915 -13.40 -15.21 19.88
N ASP A 916 -14.29 -14.30 20.29
CA ASP A 916 -14.78 -14.14 21.66
C ASP A 916 -15.73 -15.26 22.16
N GLY A 917 -15.88 -16.33 21.37
CA GLY A 917 -16.72 -17.49 21.66
C GLY A 917 -18.23 -17.26 21.52
N THR A 918 -18.67 -16.07 21.09
CA THR A 918 -20.11 -15.74 20.98
C THR A 918 -20.77 -16.20 19.67
N ASN A 919 -19.97 -16.57 18.66
CA ASN A 919 -20.41 -16.95 17.31
C ASN A 919 -20.44 -18.47 17.04
N VAL A 920 -20.24 -19.33 18.04
CA VAL A 920 -20.16 -20.78 17.82
C VAL A 920 -21.57 -21.39 17.69
N ASP A 921 -22.13 -21.37 16.46
CA ASP A 921 -23.38 -22.05 16.13
C ASP A 921 -23.13 -23.51 15.70
N LEU A 922 -23.05 -24.40 16.69
CA LEU A 922 -22.84 -25.84 16.47
C LEU A 922 -23.99 -26.53 15.71
N THR A 923 -25.11 -25.86 15.46
CA THR A 923 -26.27 -26.48 14.78
C THR A 923 -26.12 -26.61 13.27
N GLN A 924 -25.08 -25.99 12.71
CA GLN A 924 -24.80 -25.99 11.27
C GLN A 924 -23.77 -27.04 10.85
N PHE A 925 -23.24 -27.81 11.80
CA PHE A 925 -22.21 -28.82 11.58
C PHE A 925 -22.67 -30.20 12.03
N GLU A 926 -22.07 -31.25 11.46
CA GLU A 926 -22.31 -32.66 11.79
C GLU A 926 -21.02 -33.38 12.22
N GLU A 927 -21.17 -34.56 12.84
CA GLU A 927 -20.01 -35.40 13.17
C GLU A 927 -19.32 -35.87 11.88
N GLY A 928 -18.02 -35.61 11.78
CA GLY A 928 -17.20 -35.95 10.61
C GLY A 928 -16.88 -34.76 9.68
N ASP A 929 -17.46 -33.59 9.91
CA ASP A 929 -17.06 -32.35 9.22
C ASP A 929 -15.59 -32.02 9.53
N GLN A 930 -14.89 -31.44 8.55
CA GLN A 930 -13.43 -31.28 8.58
C GLN A 930 -13.00 -29.87 8.22
N ALA A 931 -11.88 -29.46 8.82
CA ALA A 931 -11.22 -28.19 8.53
C ALA A 931 -9.71 -28.39 8.46
N GLY A 932 -9.09 -28.08 7.33
CA GLY A 932 -7.62 -27.98 7.23
C GLY A 932 -7.14 -26.67 7.84
N ILE A 933 -6.01 -26.67 8.53
CA ILE A 933 -5.41 -25.45 9.09
C ILE A 933 -4.05 -25.20 8.43
N TYR A 934 -3.86 -23.98 7.96
CA TYR A 934 -2.61 -23.49 7.39
C TYR A 934 -2.12 -22.30 8.21
N ILE A 935 -0.85 -22.35 8.63
CA ILE A 935 -0.19 -21.26 9.38
C ILE A 935 1.10 -20.91 8.65
N ASN A 936 1.26 -19.64 8.29
CA ASN A 936 2.40 -19.13 7.53
C ASN A 936 2.68 -19.92 6.23
N GLY A 937 1.61 -20.41 5.60
CA GLY A 937 1.68 -21.22 4.38
C GLY A 937 2.03 -22.70 4.64
N VAL A 938 2.24 -23.12 5.88
CA VAL A 938 2.47 -24.54 6.22
C VAL A 938 1.15 -25.18 6.60
N GLU A 939 0.79 -26.29 5.96
CA GLU A 939 -0.33 -27.11 6.41
C GLU A 939 0.03 -27.77 7.75
N VAL A 940 -0.68 -27.43 8.82
CA VAL A 940 -0.43 -28.00 10.16
C VAL A 940 -1.27 -29.26 10.42
N GLY A 941 -2.28 -29.50 9.57
CA GLY A 941 -3.12 -30.70 9.58
C GLY A 941 -4.61 -30.40 9.49
N THR A 942 -5.44 -31.45 9.53
CA THR A 942 -6.91 -31.36 9.47
C THR A 942 -7.54 -31.73 10.80
N VAL A 943 -8.47 -30.89 11.29
CA VAL A 943 -9.33 -31.19 12.45
C VAL A 943 -10.63 -31.81 11.96
N THR A 944 -11.12 -32.85 12.64
CA THR A 944 -12.43 -33.47 12.38
C THR A 944 -13.34 -33.31 13.58
N LEU A 945 -14.56 -32.80 13.38
CA LEU A 945 -15.53 -32.63 14.45
C LEU A 945 -16.06 -33.98 14.95
N GLN A 946 -16.09 -34.17 16.28
CA GLN A 946 -16.55 -35.38 16.95
C GLN A 946 -17.60 -35.08 18.01
N THR A 947 -18.34 -36.11 18.44
CA THR A 947 -19.31 -35.97 19.53
C THR A 947 -18.71 -36.25 20.91
N ASP A 948 -19.29 -35.62 21.94
CA ASP A 948 -18.94 -35.75 23.38
C ASP A 948 -19.31 -37.12 24.00
N GLY A 949 -19.71 -38.10 23.17
CA GLY A 949 -20.27 -39.39 23.60
C GLY A 949 -21.70 -39.32 24.15
N GLY A 950 -22.28 -38.12 24.29
CA GLY A 950 -23.67 -37.82 24.61
C GLY A 950 -24.52 -37.44 23.38
N GLY A 951 -23.89 -37.29 22.22
CA GLY A 951 -24.52 -36.99 20.94
C GLY A 951 -24.54 -35.51 20.54
N ASN A 952 -23.81 -34.65 21.26
CA ASN A 952 -23.56 -33.26 20.83
C ASN A 952 -22.12 -33.14 20.32
N LEU A 953 -21.87 -32.19 19.41
CA LEU A 953 -20.51 -31.88 18.96
C LEU A 953 -19.67 -31.31 20.10
N ASP A 954 -18.42 -31.78 20.21
CA ASP A 954 -17.47 -31.44 21.26
C ASP A 954 -16.49 -30.37 20.75
N SER A 955 -16.87 -29.10 20.92
CA SER A 955 -16.07 -27.94 20.51
C SER A 955 -14.79 -27.78 21.35
N ASP A 956 -14.80 -28.19 22.63
CA ASP A 956 -13.61 -28.14 23.48
C ASP A 956 -12.55 -29.12 22.98
N ARG A 957 -12.98 -30.30 22.52
CA ARG A 957 -12.09 -31.26 21.88
C ARG A 957 -11.58 -30.77 20.53
N ALA A 958 -12.44 -30.20 19.69
CA ALA A 958 -12.01 -29.65 18.39
C ALA A 958 -10.93 -28.55 18.56
N ARG A 959 -11.11 -27.66 19.55
CA ARG A 959 -10.11 -26.65 19.93
C ARG A 959 -8.82 -27.28 20.45
N ALA A 960 -8.91 -28.30 21.29
CA ALA A 960 -7.73 -29.02 21.79
C ALA A 960 -6.97 -29.74 20.67
N ASP A 961 -7.68 -30.31 19.68
CA ASP A 961 -7.07 -30.95 18.52
C ASP A 961 -6.37 -29.92 17.62
N ALA A 962 -6.99 -28.74 17.37
CA ALA A 962 -6.35 -27.62 16.67
C ALA A 962 -5.09 -27.11 17.39
N LEU A 963 -5.17 -26.89 18.71
CA LEU A 963 -4.04 -26.51 19.57
C LEU A 963 -2.86 -27.48 19.42
N ASN A 964 -3.14 -28.78 19.48
CA ASN A 964 -2.12 -29.82 19.38
C ASN A 964 -1.48 -29.87 17.99
N LEU A 965 -2.24 -29.70 16.92
CA LEU A 965 -1.72 -29.70 15.55
C LEU A 965 -0.81 -28.49 15.29
N ILE A 966 -1.23 -27.29 15.71
CA ILE A 966 -0.42 -26.07 15.57
C ILE A 966 0.89 -26.21 16.35
N ASN A 967 0.82 -26.63 17.61
CA ASN A 967 2.02 -26.76 18.46
C ASN A 967 2.98 -27.88 18.05
N GLN A 968 2.50 -28.95 17.42
CA GLN A 968 3.38 -30.00 16.87
C GLN A 968 4.19 -29.48 15.67
N ASN A 969 3.65 -28.50 14.93
CA ASN A 969 4.28 -27.90 13.77
C ASN A 969 4.97 -26.55 14.09
N SER A 970 5.04 -26.13 15.36
CA SER A 970 5.58 -24.82 15.74
C SER A 970 7.04 -24.61 15.33
N GLY A 971 7.83 -25.69 15.23
CA GLY A 971 9.21 -25.63 14.72
C GLY A 971 9.31 -25.27 13.23
N LYS A 972 8.24 -25.51 12.45
CA LYS A 972 8.14 -25.16 11.03
C LYS A 972 7.46 -23.81 10.81
N THR A 973 6.40 -23.54 11.58
CA THR A 973 5.60 -22.31 11.42
C THR A 973 6.18 -21.11 12.17
N GLY A 974 6.94 -21.36 13.24
CA GLY A 974 7.39 -20.33 14.19
C GLY A 974 6.30 -19.83 15.12
N VAL A 975 5.10 -20.43 15.07
CA VAL A 975 3.91 -20.00 15.82
C VAL A 975 3.54 -21.04 16.86
N VAL A 976 3.31 -20.60 18.09
CA VAL A 976 2.83 -21.42 19.20
C VAL A 976 1.40 -21.03 19.51
N ALA A 977 0.52 -21.98 19.79
CA ALA A 977 -0.85 -21.74 20.23
C ALA A 977 -1.02 -22.02 21.73
N GLU A 978 -1.88 -21.23 22.38
CA GLU A 978 -2.35 -21.43 23.76
C GLU A 978 -3.88 -21.31 23.80
N ASP A 979 -4.56 -22.16 24.58
CA ASP A 979 -6.00 -22.05 24.83
C ASP A 979 -6.24 -21.02 25.96
N ASN A 980 -6.83 -19.89 25.63
CA ASN A 980 -7.11 -18.80 26.57
C ASN A 980 -8.41 -19.03 27.37
N GLY A 981 -9.04 -20.20 27.23
CA GLY A 981 -10.28 -20.60 27.89
C GLY A 981 -11.54 -20.25 27.11
N VAL A 982 -11.42 -19.48 26.02
CA VAL A 982 -12.51 -19.10 25.11
C VAL A 982 -12.18 -19.48 23.66
N SER A 983 -10.95 -19.21 23.23
CA SER A 983 -10.41 -19.42 21.87
C SER A 983 -8.92 -19.77 21.92
N LEU A 984 -8.27 -19.84 20.76
CA LEU A 984 -6.83 -20.01 20.67
C LEU A 984 -6.13 -18.65 20.49
N THR A 985 -5.07 -18.43 21.27
CA THR A 985 -4.11 -17.34 21.03
C THR A 985 -2.88 -17.93 20.36
N LEU A 986 -2.52 -17.42 19.19
CA LEU A 986 -1.33 -17.79 18.44
C LEU A 986 -0.27 -16.72 18.63
N THR A 987 0.93 -17.12 19.04
CA THR A 987 2.05 -16.22 19.32
C THR A 987 3.27 -16.61 18.50
N ALA A 988 3.82 -15.66 17.74
CA ALA A 988 5.13 -15.75 17.14
C ALA A 988 6.11 -14.88 17.93
N ALA A 989 6.90 -15.50 18.80
CA ALA A 989 7.72 -14.80 19.80
C ALA A 989 8.88 -13.99 19.20
N ASP A 990 9.26 -14.26 17.96
CA ASP A 990 10.28 -13.53 17.20
C ASP A 990 9.71 -12.37 16.37
N GLY A 991 8.39 -12.18 16.41
CA GLY A 991 7.68 -11.09 15.73
C GLY A 991 7.62 -11.20 14.22
N ARG A 992 7.80 -12.42 13.67
CA ARG A 992 7.46 -12.71 12.27
C ARG A 992 5.96 -12.49 12.03
N ASN A 993 5.57 -12.32 10.77
CA ASN A 993 4.16 -12.24 10.41
C ASN A 993 3.45 -13.58 10.70
N VAL A 994 2.16 -13.50 11.02
CA VAL A 994 1.31 -14.67 11.29
C VAL A 994 0.15 -14.67 10.32
N SER A 995 0.13 -15.64 9.42
CA SER A 995 -0.86 -15.77 8.37
C SER A 995 -1.64 -17.05 8.55
N ILE A 996 -2.96 -16.95 8.61
CA ILE A 996 -3.82 -18.06 8.99
C ILE A 996 -4.84 -18.27 7.89
N ALA A 997 -4.96 -19.51 7.43
CA ALA A 997 -6.04 -19.93 6.56
C ALA A 997 -6.66 -21.23 7.06
N ILE A 998 -7.99 -21.32 6.95
CA ILE A 998 -8.79 -22.47 7.34
C ILE A 998 -9.46 -22.99 6.08
N ASP A 999 -9.20 -24.25 5.75
CA ASP A 999 -9.83 -24.99 4.66
C ASP A 999 -11.12 -25.63 5.15
N ASP A 1000 -12.24 -24.93 5.06
CA ASP A 1000 -13.53 -25.46 5.43
C ASP A 1000 -14.01 -26.50 4.41
N LYS A 1001 -14.04 -27.77 4.85
CA LYS A 1001 -14.55 -28.92 4.10
C LYS A 1001 -15.94 -29.37 4.57
N SER A 1002 -16.58 -28.64 5.48
CA SER A 1002 -17.92 -28.96 5.99
C SER A 1002 -19.02 -28.72 4.95
N GLY A 1003 -18.80 -27.82 3.99
CA GLY A 1003 -19.81 -27.36 3.05
C GLY A 1003 -20.88 -26.46 3.69
N SER A 1004 -20.67 -26.04 4.94
CA SER A 1004 -21.45 -25.01 5.62
C SER A 1004 -21.10 -23.62 5.11
N SER A 1005 -21.99 -22.64 5.33
CA SER A 1005 -21.67 -21.23 5.14
C SER A 1005 -21.26 -20.53 6.44
N ALA A 1006 -21.29 -21.24 7.56
CA ALA A 1006 -20.82 -20.74 8.84
C ALA A 1006 -19.37 -21.17 9.06
N SER A 1007 -18.59 -20.29 9.71
CA SER A 1007 -17.19 -20.52 10.02
C SER A 1007 -16.99 -21.76 10.88
N ILE A 1008 -16.39 -22.82 10.32
CA ILE A 1008 -15.92 -23.95 11.11
C ILE A 1008 -14.74 -23.51 11.98
N GLY A 1009 -13.99 -22.49 11.55
CA GLY A 1009 -12.90 -21.87 12.32
C GLY A 1009 -13.32 -21.41 13.72
N ALA A 1010 -14.50 -20.81 13.87
CA ALA A 1010 -15.04 -20.41 15.17
C ALA A 1010 -15.18 -21.60 16.15
N VAL A 1011 -15.49 -22.80 15.66
CA VAL A 1011 -15.56 -24.04 16.47
C VAL A 1011 -14.17 -24.47 16.95
N LEU A 1012 -13.13 -24.22 16.16
CA LEU A 1012 -11.73 -24.54 16.47
C LEU A 1012 -11.06 -23.51 17.40
N GLY A 1013 -11.75 -22.41 17.71
CA GLY A 1013 -11.18 -21.27 18.42
C GLY A 1013 -10.37 -20.32 17.53
N LEU A 1014 -10.55 -20.38 16.21
CA LEU A 1014 -9.93 -19.55 15.17
C LEU A 1014 -11.03 -18.94 14.28
N ASP A 1015 -11.84 -18.05 14.84
CA ASP A 1015 -12.99 -17.44 14.15
C ASP A 1015 -12.54 -16.54 13.00
N ALA A 1016 -13.04 -16.77 11.78
CA ALA A 1016 -12.78 -15.92 10.62
C ALA A 1016 -13.46 -14.53 10.70
N GLY A 1017 -14.34 -14.31 11.68
CA GLY A 1017 -14.81 -12.99 12.07
C GLY A 1017 -13.75 -12.15 12.80
N VAL A 1018 -12.60 -12.75 13.16
CA VAL A 1018 -11.43 -12.06 13.70
C VAL A 1018 -10.45 -11.71 12.59
N ASP A 1019 -9.99 -10.47 12.66
CA ASP A 1019 -9.00 -9.90 11.76
C ASP A 1019 -7.67 -10.67 11.84
N GLY A 1020 -7.16 -11.16 10.70
CA GLY A 1020 -5.94 -11.99 10.64
C GLY A 1020 -6.19 -13.50 10.55
N ILE A 1021 -7.45 -13.96 10.52
CA ILE A 1021 -7.82 -15.36 10.29
C ILE A 1021 -8.68 -15.46 9.03
N GLY A 1022 -8.15 -16.14 8.00
CA GLY A 1022 -8.86 -16.40 6.76
C GLY A 1022 -9.55 -17.77 6.76
N GLU A 1023 -10.69 -17.87 6.09
CA GLU A 1023 -11.40 -19.14 5.90
C GLU A 1023 -11.91 -19.25 4.45
N ALA A 1024 -11.61 -20.37 3.81
CA ALA A 1024 -11.93 -20.67 2.43
C ALA A 1024 -12.08 -22.19 2.23
N THR A 1025 -12.48 -22.64 1.05
CA THR A 1025 -12.43 -24.07 0.66
C THR A 1025 -11.38 -24.25 -0.45
N PHE A 1026 -10.41 -25.16 -0.28
CA PHE A 1026 -9.36 -25.43 -1.28
C PHE A 1026 -9.66 -26.70 -2.12
N GLY A 1027 -9.42 -26.66 -3.45
CA GLY A 1027 -9.42 -27.84 -4.36
C GLY A 1027 -10.29 -27.76 -5.65
N GLU A 1028 -10.00 -28.62 -6.65
CA GLU A 1028 -10.83 -28.84 -7.85
C GLU A 1028 -12.07 -29.69 -7.51
N GLY A 1029 -13.09 -29.06 -6.92
CA GLY A 1029 -14.26 -29.79 -6.45
C GLY A 1029 -15.49 -28.90 -6.30
N SER A 1030 -16.14 -28.57 -7.43
CA SER A 1030 -17.53 -28.13 -7.42
C SER A 1030 -18.39 -29.15 -6.68
N VAL A 1031 -18.74 -28.88 -5.42
CA VAL A 1031 -19.93 -29.44 -4.80
C VAL A 1031 -21.13 -28.90 -5.57
N ALA A 1032 -21.70 -29.77 -6.40
CA ALA A 1032 -22.86 -29.45 -7.21
C ALA A 1032 -24.04 -29.05 -6.31
N GLY A 1033 -24.31 -27.74 -6.23
CA GLY A 1033 -25.58 -27.21 -5.73
C GLY A 1033 -25.60 -26.82 -4.25
N GLY A 1034 -24.65 -26.01 -3.81
CA GLY A 1034 -24.78 -25.08 -2.69
C GLY A 1034 -24.10 -23.78 -3.10
N GLY A 1035 -24.68 -22.62 -2.81
CA GLY A 1035 -24.02 -21.35 -3.14
C GLY A 1035 -22.77 -21.20 -2.27
N THR A 1036 -21.62 -21.59 -2.80
CA THR A 1036 -20.30 -21.28 -2.26
C THR A 1036 -20.16 -19.76 -2.30
N SER A 1037 -19.97 -19.10 -1.15
CA SER A 1037 -19.38 -17.78 -1.20
C SER A 1037 -18.01 -17.93 -1.82
N ALA A 1038 -17.79 -17.24 -2.92
CA ALA A 1038 -16.50 -17.15 -3.57
C ALA A 1038 -15.65 -16.14 -2.79
N GLU A 1039 -15.31 -16.43 -1.53
CA GLU A 1039 -14.16 -15.83 -0.89
C GLU A 1039 -12.93 -16.64 -1.33
N ALA A 1040 -12.35 -16.20 -2.45
CA ALA A 1040 -11.20 -16.82 -3.10
C ALA A 1040 -9.98 -16.89 -2.17
N ALA A 1041 -9.47 -18.10 -1.89
CA ALA A 1041 -8.12 -18.38 -1.39
C ALA A 1041 -7.52 -17.36 -0.37
N ALA A 1042 -8.29 -16.92 0.62
CA ALA A 1042 -7.89 -15.79 1.47
C ALA A 1042 -7.06 -16.28 2.66
N TYR A 1043 -5.74 -16.15 2.58
CA TYR A 1043 -4.91 -16.04 3.77
C TYR A 1043 -5.09 -14.63 4.32
N GLU A 1044 -5.34 -14.51 5.61
CA GLU A 1044 -5.29 -13.22 6.30
C GLU A 1044 -4.00 -13.17 7.10
N THR A 1045 -3.28 -12.04 7.01
CA THR A 1045 -1.97 -11.87 7.65
C THR A 1045 -2.07 -10.85 8.76
N THR A 1046 -1.61 -11.24 9.94
CA THR A 1046 -1.28 -10.32 11.03
C THR A 1046 0.21 -9.99 10.95
N TYR A 1047 0.52 -8.72 10.72
CA TYR A 1047 1.90 -8.24 10.66
C TYR A 1047 2.44 -8.00 12.06
N GLY A 1048 3.71 -8.33 12.28
CA GLY A 1048 4.38 -8.05 13.55
C GLY A 1048 4.41 -6.55 13.86
N SER A 1049 4.69 -6.21 15.12
CA SER A 1049 4.87 -4.81 15.54
C SER A 1049 6.28 -4.56 16.07
N ILE A 1050 6.66 -3.29 16.11
CA ILE A 1050 7.93 -2.83 16.66
C ILE A 1050 7.71 -1.86 17.83
N SER A 1051 8.65 -1.84 18.76
CA SER A 1051 8.75 -0.84 19.82
C SER A 1051 9.96 0.05 19.56
N LEU A 1052 9.74 1.37 19.51
CA LEU A 1052 10.82 2.34 19.34
C LEU A 1052 11.23 2.89 20.70
N SER A 1053 12.52 2.88 20.97
CA SER A 1053 13.11 3.38 22.20
C SER A 1053 14.25 4.36 21.93
N SER A 1054 14.39 5.34 22.80
CA SER A 1054 15.50 6.30 22.77
C SER A 1054 15.79 6.80 24.18
N ALA A 1055 17.07 7.13 24.44
CA ALA A 1055 17.48 7.78 25.69
C ALA A 1055 17.06 9.28 25.76
N LYS A 1056 16.49 9.82 24.68
CA LYS A 1056 16.03 11.22 24.57
C LYS A 1056 14.66 11.26 23.90
N GLU A 1057 14.02 12.42 23.96
CA GLU A 1057 12.87 12.73 23.09
C GLU A 1057 13.27 12.57 21.61
N PHE A 1058 12.40 11.98 20.81
CA PHE A 1058 12.55 11.80 19.37
C PHE A 1058 11.23 12.05 18.62
N THR A 1059 11.29 12.56 17.40
CA THR A 1059 10.12 12.78 16.55
C THR A 1059 9.97 11.67 15.50
N LEU A 1060 8.73 11.26 15.24
CA LEU A 1060 8.32 10.47 14.08
C LEU A 1060 7.50 11.37 13.17
N GLU A 1061 7.90 11.45 11.91
CA GLU A 1061 7.29 12.31 10.90
C GLU A 1061 7.09 11.54 9.60
N GLY A 1062 6.02 11.86 8.87
CA GLY A 1062 5.85 11.40 7.49
C GLY A 1062 6.86 11.98 6.54
N GLY A 1063 7.39 11.14 5.68
CA GLY A 1063 8.29 11.56 4.63
C GLY A 1063 7.60 12.01 3.36
N ALA A 1064 8.34 11.93 2.25
CA ALA A 1064 7.93 12.40 0.92
C ALA A 1064 6.61 11.77 0.45
N ASN A 1065 6.34 10.53 0.87
CA ASN A 1065 5.22 9.74 0.41
C ASN A 1065 3.93 10.02 1.21
N GLY A 1066 4.06 10.63 2.39
CA GLY A 1066 2.94 11.04 3.23
C GLY A 1066 2.77 10.17 4.47
N ASN A 1067 1.68 10.39 5.20
CA ASN A 1067 1.39 9.66 6.43
C ASN A 1067 0.62 8.34 6.18
N SER A 1068 0.12 8.12 4.95
CA SER A 1068 -0.72 6.96 4.63
C SER A 1068 0.08 5.66 4.63
N GLU A 1069 1.35 5.76 4.25
CA GLU A 1069 2.33 4.68 4.18
C GLU A 1069 2.86 4.34 5.58
N LEU A 1070 3.01 5.35 6.44
CA LEU A 1070 3.29 5.18 7.87
C LEU A 1070 2.15 4.48 8.63
N ASP A 1071 0.91 4.82 8.29
CA ASP A 1071 -0.28 4.16 8.83
C ASP A 1071 -0.32 2.68 8.42
N ALA A 1072 0.10 2.35 7.19
CA ALA A 1072 0.16 0.96 6.70
C ALA A 1072 1.15 0.10 7.50
N ILE A 1073 2.21 0.69 8.06
CA ILE A 1073 3.18 0.02 8.94
C ILE A 1073 2.90 0.22 10.44
N GLY A 1074 1.75 0.81 10.80
CA GLY A 1074 1.30 0.94 12.20
C GLY A 1074 2.07 1.95 13.06
N LEU A 1075 2.82 2.87 12.45
CA LEU A 1075 3.55 3.92 13.15
C LEU A 1075 2.79 5.25 13.06
N ALA A 1076 2.50 5.85 14.22
CA ALA A 1076 1.90 7.17 14.28
C ALA A 1076 2.97 8.26 14.27
N THR A 1077 2.67 9.40 13.64
CA THR A 1077 3.51 10.58 13.71
C THR A 1077 3.33 11.27 15.06
N GLY A 1078 4.40 11.87 15.57
CA GLY A 1078 4.38 12.49 16.89
C GLY A 1078 5.76 12.62 17.51
N THR A 1079 5.78 13.14 18.73
CA THR A 1079 6.98 13.22 19.55
C THR A 1079 6.90 12.13 20.61
N TYR A 1080 7.90 11.26 20.62
CA TYR A 1080 7.99 10.04 21.40
C TYR A 1080 9.24 10.05 22.26
N GLY A 1081 9.25 9.26 23.33
CA GLY A 1081 10.32 9.31 24.32
C GLY A 1081 10.34 10.65 25.06
N GLY A 1082 11.32 10.80 25.96
CA GLY A 1082 11.51 12.02 26.75
C GLY A 1082 11.76 11.80 28.24
N GLY A 1083 11.50 10.62 28.80
CA GLY A 1083 11.79 10.35 30.21
C GLY A 1083 12.54 9.04 30.40
N GLU A 1084 13.78 9.11 30.89
CA GLU A 1084 14.17 8.15 31.93
C GLU A 1084 13.12 8.26 33.05
N ASP A 1085 12.65 7.14 33.59
CA ASP A 1085 11.69 7.04 34.70
C ASP A 1085 11.88 8.14 35.76
N GLY A 1086 11.16 9.24 35.59
CA GLY A 1086 11.17 10.36 36.52
C GLY A 1086 9.93 10.27 37.40
N GLN A 1087 10.12 9.87 38.66
CA GLN A 1087 9.06 10.04 39.67
C GLN A 1087 8.82 11.55 39.91
N PHE A 1088 7.63 11.95 40.36
CA PHE A 1088 7.39 13.34 40.75
C PHE A 1088 8.31 13.73 41.90
N LEU A 1089 8.61 15.02 41.99
CA LEU A 1089 9.40 15.58 43.08
C LEU A 1089 8.75 15.28 44.45
N ALA A 1090 7.43 15.19 44.50
CA ALA A 1090 6.65 14.79 45.68
C ALA A 1090 6.92 13.35 46.14
N ASP A 1091 7.30 12.46 45.22
CA ASP A 1091 7.48 11.02 45.47
C ASP A 1091 8.94 10.61 45.63
N ILE A 1092 9.88 11.57 45.57
CA ILE A 1092 11.31 11.27 45.67
C ILE A 1092 11.67 10.66 47.03
N ASP A 1093 12.20 9.42 46.99
CA ASP A 1093 12.78 8.74 48.13
C ASP A 1093 14.26 8.37 47.89
N ILE A 1094 15.16 9.14 48.50
CA ILE A 1094 16.62 8.92 48.50
C ILE A 1094 17.09 8.03 49.66
N SER A 1095 16.18 7.38 50.40
CA SER A 1095 16.54 6.48 51.52
C SER A 1095 17.25 5.20 51.06
N THR A 1096 17.15 4.87 49.76
CA THR A 1096 17.82 3.74 49.12
C THR A 1096 18.80 4.20 48.04
N PHE A 1097 19.74 3.33 47.65
CA PHE A 1097 20.67 3.64 46.56
C PHE A 1097 19.95 3.78 45.21
N GLU A 1098 18.99 2.90 44.94
CA GLU A 1098 18.19 2.88 43.71
C GLU A 1098 17.27 4.12 43.64
N GLY A 1099 16.54 4.41 44.72
CA GLY A 1099 15.72 5.61 44.81
C GLY A 1099 16.53 6.92 44.75
N ALA A 1100 17.78 6.92 45.24
CA ALA A 1100 18.68 8.06 45.05
C ALA A 1100 19.12 8.28 43.59
N GLN A 1101 19.19 7.22 42.77
CA GLN A 1101 19.48 7.33 41.35
C GLN A 1101 18.27 7.85 40.57
N GLU A 1102 17.07 7.32 40.84
CA GLU A 1102 15.81 7.80 40.26
C GLU A 1102 15.54 9.26 40.63
N ALA A 1103 15.83 9.65 41.87
CA ALA A 1103 15.72 11.02 42.33
C ALA A 1103 16.60 11.98 41.52
N ILE A 1104 17.83 11.60 41.15
CA ILE A 1104 18.72 12.47 40.37
C ILE A 1104 18.10 12.77 39.00
N THR A 1105 17.53 11.76 38.34
CA THR A 1105 16.83 11.92 37.07
C THR A 1105 15.62 12.83 37.21
N ALA A 1106 14.76 12.60 38.22
CA ALA A 1106 13.62 13.46 38.50
C ALA A 1106 14.04 14.92 38.75
N ILE A 1107 15.12 15.15 39.49
CA ILE A 1107 15.59 16.49 39.79
C ILE A 1107 16.20 17.17 38.55
N ASP A 1108 16.90 16.43 37.69
CA ASP A 1108 17.46 16.97 36.44
C ASP A 1108 16.34 17.37 35.47
N ASN A 1109 15.26 16.58 35.39
CA ASN A 1109 14.03 16.94 34.66
C ASN A 1109 13.39 18.21 35.23
N ALA A 1110 13.19 18.26 36.55
CA ALA A 1110 12.63 19.42 37.24
C ALA A 1110 13.46 20.70 37.03
N ILE A 1111 14.80 20.60 37.06
CA ILE A 1111 15.70 21.72 36.76
C ILE A 1111 15.53 22.17 35.31
N GLY A 1112 15.40 21.24 34.37
CA GLY A 1112 15.12 21.53 32.96
C GLY A 1112 13.81 22.29 32.75
N GLN A 1113 12.72 21.82 33.36
CA GLN A 1113 11.40 22.48 33.31
C GLN A 1113 11.45 23.92 33.87
N VAL A 1114 12.07 24.10 35.04
CA VAL A 1114 12.25 25.43 35.63
C VAL A 1114 13.14 26.31 34.75
N ALA A 1115 14.22 25.78 34.16
CA ALA A 1115 15.08 26.54 33.26
C ALA A 1115 14.35 27.01 31.99
N SER A 1116 13.49 26.16 31.42
CA SER A 1116 12.65 26.50 30.27
C SER A 1116 11.69 27.64 30.58
N GLN A 1117 10.90 27.52 31.66
CA GLN A 1117 9.95 28.56 32.05
C GLN A 1117 10.63 29.92 32.33
N ARG A 1118 11.84 29.89 32.89
CA ARG A 1118 12.65 31.09 33.12
C ARG A 1118 13.16 31.72 31.82
N ALA A 1119 13.51 30.90 30.83
CA ALA A 1119 13.90 31.38 29.50
C ALA A 1119 12.72 32.11 28.82
N ASP A 1120 11.51 31.56 28.91
CA ASP A 1120 10.29 32.17 28.35
C ASP A 1120 9.95 33.51 29.03
N LEU A 1121 9.99 33.55 30.37
CA LEU A 1121 9.79 34.79 31.12
C LEU A 1121 10.86 35.84 30.79
N GLY A 1122 12.10 35.41 30.54
CA GLY A 1122 13.18 36.27 30.04
C GLY A 1122 12.91 36.82 28.64
N ALA A 1123 12.43 35.98 27.71
CA ALA A 1123 12.05 36.40 26.36
C ALA A 1123 10.88 37.39 26.39
N ILE A 1124 9.87 37.15 27.24
CA ILE A 1124 8.73 38.06 27.45
C ILE A 1124 9.20 39.39 28.03
N GLN A 1125 10.10 39.40 29.02
CA GLN A 1125 10.69 40.64 29.55
C GLN A 1125 11.36 41.45 28.43
N ASN A 1126 12.22 40.82 27.62
CA ASN A 1126 12.89 41.49 26.49
C ASN A 1126 11.88 42.03 25.46
N ARG A 1127 10.83 41.27 25.14
CA ARG A 1127 9.77 41.68 24.21
C ARG A 1127 8.97 42.86 24.76
N LEU A 1128 8.58 42.83 26.04
CA LEU A 1128 7.85 43.91 26.70
C LEU A 1128 8.72 45.17 26.83
N GLU A 1129 10.00 45.06 27.15
CA GLU A 1129 10.93 46.20 27.18
C GLU A 1129 11.09 46.86 25.80
N SER A 1130 11.25 46.06 24.75
CA SER A 1130 11.27 46.54 23.36
C SER A 1130 9.96 47.22 22.98
N THR A 1131 8.83 46.62 23.37
CA THR A 1131 7.49 47.17 23.16
C THR A 1131 7.33 48.50 23.88
N VAL A 1132 7.72 48.61 25.15
CA VAL A 1132 7.69 49.86 25.93
C VAL A 1132 8.52 50.95 25.24
N SER A 1133 9.73 50.63 24.80
CA SER A 1133 10.59 51.57 24.06
C SER A 1133 9.91 52.08 22.78
N ASN A 1134 9.31 51.17 21.99
CA ASN A 1134 8.58 51.53 20.77
C ASN A 1134 7.34 52.40 21.05
N LEU A 1135 6.52 52.01 22.04
CA LEU A 1135 5.35 52.77 22.45
C LEU A 1135 5.72 54.17 22.95
N GLN A 1136 6.82 54.30 23.68
CA GLN A 1136 7.33 55.60 24.14
C GLN A 1136 7.75 56.47 22.96
N VAL A 1137 8.49 55.93 21.98
CA VAL A 1137 8.85 56.65 20.74
C VAL A 1137 7.61 57.06 19.96
N THR A 1138 6.61 56.17 19.86
CA THR A 1138 5.35 56.45 19.16
C THR A 1138 4.54 57.53 19.90
N SER A 1139 4.45 57.46 21.23
CA SER A 1139 3.81 58.47 22.07
C SER A 1139 4.51 59.82 21.92
N GLU A 1140 5.85 59.88 21.89
CA GLU A 1140 6.61 61.10 21.68
C GLU A 1140 6.37 61.69 20.27
N ASN A 1141 6.39 60.86 19.24
CA ASN A 1141 6.10 61.27 17.86
C ASN A 1141 4.68 61.82 17.71
N LEU A 1142 3.68 61.17 18.32
CA LEU A 1142 2.30 61.64 18.33
C LEU A 1142 2.13 62.92 19.15
N ASN A 1143 2.82 63.05 20.29
CA ASN A 1143 2.85 64.29 21.06
C ASN A 1143 3.43 65.45 20.24
N ALA A 1144 4.54 65.22 19.53
CA ALA A 1144 5.14 66.22 18.65
C ALA A 1144 4.22 66.58 17.46
N ALA A 1145 3.55 65.59 16.85
CA ALA A 1145 2.59 65.82 15.79
C ALA A 1145 1.35 66.58 16.29
N ASN A 1146 0.85 66.26 17.48
CA ASN A 1146 -0.26 66.94 18.12
C ASN A 1146 0.10 68.40 18.45
N SER A 1147 1.29 68.64 19.00
CA SER A 1147 1.84 69.99 19.24
C SER A 1147 1.90 70.82 17.96
N ARG A 1148 2.40 70.26 16.84
CA ARG A 1148 2.41 70.98 15.52
C ARG A 1148 1.01 71.35 15.02
N ILE A 1149 -0.01 70.59 15.38
CA ILE A 1149 -1.41 70.85 14.98
C ILE A 1149 -2.05 71.87 15.92
N GLN A 1150 -1.86 71.68 17.22
CA GLN A 1150 -2.62 72.35 18.26
C GLN A 1150 -1.96 73.62 18.76
N ASP A 1151 -0.63 73.71 18.80
CA ASP A 1151 0.09 74.83 19.42
C ASP A 1151 0.09 76.06 18.52
N ALA A 1152 -0.04 77.24 19.15
CA ALA A 1152 0.05 78.52 18.49
C ALA A 1152 1.51 78.96 18.33
N ASP A 1153 1.87 79.45 17.13
CA ASP A 1153 3.11 80.18 16.94
C ASP A 1153 3.01 81.54 17.65
N PHE A 1154 3.59 81.62 18.85
CA PHE A 1154 3.57 82.81 19.69
C PHE A 1154 4.08 84.06 18.95
N ALA A 1155 5.09 83.93 18.10
CA ALA A 1155 5.67 85.07 17.37
C ALA A 1155 4.71 85.58 16.30
N ALA A 1156 4.12 84.66 15.52
CA ALA A 1156 3.14 85.01 14.50
C ALA A 1156 1.84 85.59 15.11
N GLU A 1157 1.32 84.99 16.19
CA GLU A 1157 0.08 85.43 16.82
C GLU A 1157 0.26 86.78 17.53
N THR A 1158 1.42 87.05 18.12
CA THR A 1158 1.76 88.36 18.70
C THR A 1158 1.87 89.46 17.62
N ALA A 1159 2.40 89.11 16.45
CA ALA A 1159 2.47 90.02 15.30
C ALA A 1159 1.05 90.33 14.76
N GLU A 1160 0.18 89.32 14.66
CA GLU A 1160 -1.22 89.49 14.23
C GLU A 1160 -2.05 90.27 15.25
N LEU A 1161 -1.84 90.03 16.55
CA LEU A 1161 -2.42 90.83 17.63
C LEU A 1161 -2.02 92.31 17.49
N SER A 1162 -0.74 92.58 17.26
CA SER A 1162 -0.23 93.95 17.06
C SER A 1162 -0.83 94.58 15.79
N ARG A 1163 -0.93 93.82 14.69
CA ARG A 1163 -1.54 94.28 13.43
C ARG A 1163 -3.02 94.61 13.59
N THR A 1164 -3.77 93.75 14.28
CA THR A 1164 -5.21 93.94 14.50
C THR A 1164 -5.52 95.08 15.46
N GLN A 1165 -4.67 95.34 16.46
CA GLN A 1165 -4.74 96.53 17.31
C GLN A 1165 -4.54 97.83 16.50
N VAL A 1166 -3.57 97.85 15.57
CA VAL A 1166 -3.35 98.98 14.66
C VAL A 1166 -4.53 99.18 13.72
N LEU A 1167 -5.08 98.10 13.15
CA LEU A 1167 -6.28 98.16 12.29
C LEU A 1167 -7.54 98.57 13.04
N GLN A 1168 -7.69 98.20 14.31
CA GLN A 1168 -8.80 98.66 15.15
C GLN A 1168 -8.72 100.18 15.37
N GLN A 1169 -7.55 100.70 15.69
CA GLN A 1169 -7.32 102.15 15.83
C GLN A 1169 -7.57 102.90 14.49
N ALA A 1170 -7.10 102.35 13.37
CA ALA A 1170 -7.34 102.89 12.05
C ALA A 1170 -8.83 102.82 11.64
N GLY A 1171 -9.52 101.73 11.94
CA GLY A 1171 -10.94 101.53 11.66
C GLY A 1171 -11.84 102.49 12.42
N ILE A 1172 -11.52 102.80 13.69
CA ILE A 1172 -12.22 103.83 14.48
C ILE A 1172 -12.04 105.21 13.83
N SER A 1173 -10.83 105.53 13.37
CA SER A 1173 -10.52 106.78 12.68
C SER A 1173 -11.28 106.92 11.35
N VAL A 1174 -11.32 105.85 10.52
CA VAL A 1174 -12.05 105.83 9.24
C VAL A 1174 -13.57 105.85 9.46
N LEU A 1175 -14.09 105.16 10.48
CA LEU A 1175 -15.50 105.22 10.86
C LEU A 1175 -15.89 106.64 11.31
N ALA A 1176 -15.05 107.29 12.13
CA ALA A 1176 -15.24 108.69 12.52
C ALA A 1176 -15.24 109.63 11.31
N GLN A 1177 -14.32 109.42 10.35
CA GLN A 1177 -14.24 110.20 9.11
C GLN A 1177 -15.43 109.95 8.17
N ALA A 1178 -15.88 108.70 8.02
CA ALA A 1178 -17.03 108.34 7.19
C ALA A 1178 -18.37 108.87 7.77
N ASN A 1179 -18.48 108.95 9.09
CA ASN A 1179 -19.61 109.58 9.78
C ASN A 1179 -19.56 111.11 9.65
N ALA A 1180 -18.37 111.73 9.73
CA ALA A 1180 -18.18 113.16 9.53
C ALA A 1180 -18.54 113.60 8.09
N ALA A 1181 -18.16 112.82 7.07
CA ALA A 1181 -18.50 113.09 5.68
C ALA A 1181 -20.03 113.01 5.43
N GLY A 1182 -20.73 112.06 6.06
CA GLY A 1182 -22.19 111.96 6.01
C GLY A 1182 -22.88 113.16 6.69
N GLN A 1183 -22.35 113.62 7.82
CA GLN A 1183 -22.84 114.82 8.52
C GLN A 1183 -22.57 116.11 7.73
N GLN A 1184 -21.41 116.22 7.07
CA GLN A 1184 -21.08 117.37 6.21
C GLN A 1184 -22.05 117.47 5.01
N VAL A 1185 -22.48 116.35 4.42
CA VAL A 1185 -23.46 116.35 3.34
C VAL A 1185 -24.88 116.69 3.85
N LEU A 1186 -25.27 116.19 5.03
CA LEU A 1186 -26.53 116.62 5.68
C LEU A 1186 -26.53 118.12 6.02
N SER A 1187 -25.39 118.66 6.47
CA SER A 1187 -25.20 120.09 6.75
C SER A 1187 -25.23 120.98 5.50
N LEU A 1188 -25.12 120.41 4.30
CA LEU A 1188 -25.20 121.14 3.03
C LEU A 1188 -26.57 121.02 2.35
N LEU A 1189 -27.47 120.15 2.85
CA LEU A 1189 -28.80 119.86 2.31
C LEU A 1189 -29.96 120.27 3.23
N GLY A 1190 -29.67 120.59 4.50
CA GLY A 1190 -30.57 121.33 5.41
C GLY A 1190 -30.03 122.74 5.64
#